data_AF-A0A178VQV5-F1
#
_entry.id   AF-A0A178VQV5-F1
#
_cell.length_a   1.000
_cell.length_b   1.000
_cell.length_c   1.000
_cell.angle_alpha   90.00
_cell.angle_beta   90.00
_cell.angle_gamma   90.00
#
_symmetry.space_group_name_H-M   'P 1'
#
loop_
_entity.id
_entity.type
_entity.pdbx_description
1 polymer ?
#
loop_
_entity_poly.entity_id
_entity_poly.type
_entity_poly.pdbx_seq_one_letter_code
_entity_poly.pdbx_strand_id
1 'polypeptide(L)'
;MDSKTESKLLSLTSQIMSPAKQIRFDLDWVGEKRMNSFITKVMSLVSSMDLDLQPKPESEFMSLTTQIISLLRSMDSDSMPKPLSNLISLLSQGNFDHNTDFRLFFRQTMALEPEPIFMSLIYQIFSLVISMNTKRDKLISLCPQACVVLGNNGNFEVIVKKQEGQAHKGKAIPWSRDSKWECLPFNWKTYWSSGDDVTHFRCRNCDGDNHKEYEKAPVEIKHSLHRKHSLQLVLLDESSYTRVCYCCDEDLKRMFYYCRTCDFGLNFVCAKKEAILYIDQPKWHEHTLALFLRKTSLTCNACGLSHSSCPLYMCPPCDFVIHKSCISLPRLIRISRHFHRIAYTPSFDEGDWSCSVCRKKIDNDYGGYVCTKGCSYAAHSKCATQSNVWDGIELEGEPEDIEEEVLPPFLEISDGIIQHFSHQQHHMKLDENTGRDYDENKECEACIRPIYFGNYYSCLECGFILHEECANLSRKIHHPIHPHLLNLIGGFDGVINYYNDKCSACIGLCKGGFFYDCGKQGCKFMLHVQCATTSEPLVHESHRHPLFLTSKPGEKIRCSVCKDSEETFNCIECDFALCFYCAILPQKVRYKHDKHTLTLSYGKETGTSWCEVCEAKINLKGRFYMCNEYCCVTLHIKCTLGDLHMRPGSTWITFGNKVDVLHNSNRMSRSICSYCVKHCPYKIVYMCSGLILCSQGCVVRSILQKRGRYRELEFLSRYA
;
A
#
# COMPACT_ATOMS: atom_id res chain seq x y z
N MET A 1 -16.85 45.01 -4.89
CA MET A 1 -16.55 44.01 -3.83
C MET A 1 -15.21 44.41 -3.22
N ASP A 2 -14.91 44.11 -1.95
CA ASP A 2 -13.56 44.39 -1.42
C ASP A 2 -12.54 43.33 -1.91
N SER A 3 -11.30 43.75 -2.17
CA SER A 3 -10.17 42.90 -2.57
C SER A 3 -9.92 41.71 -1.60
N LYS A 4 -10.40 41.83 -0.36
CA LYS A 4 -10.23 40.84 0.71
C LYS A 4 -11.14 39.62 0.53
N THR A 5 -12.35 39.80 0.04
CA THR A 5 -13.30 38.70 -0.23
C THR A 5 -12.87 37.91 -1.46
N GLU A 6 -12.35 38.58 -2.49
CA GLU A 6 -11.74 37.95 -3.68
C GLU A 6 -10.47 37.16 -3.30
N SER A 7 -9.60 37.73 -2.47
CA SER A 7 -8.40 37.03 -1.96
C SER A 7 -8.72 35.78 -1.14
N LYS A 8 -9.76 35.84 -0.27
CA LYS A 8 -10.25 34.66 0.48
C LYS A 8 -10.78 33.57 -0.45
N LEU A 9 -11.54 33.96 -1.49
CA LEU A 9 -12.05 33.08 -2.54
C LEU A 9 -10.94 32.37 -3.30
N LEU A 10 -9.95 33.13 -3.77
CA LEU A 10 -8.79 32.59 -4.48
C LEU A 10 -7.96 31.66 -3.60
N SER A 11 -7.80 31.99 -2.32
CA SER A 11 -7.13 31.13 -1.33
C SER A 11 -7.89 29.82 -1.09
N LEU A 12 -9.21 29.88 -0.86
CA LEU A 12 -10.05 28.69 -0.66
C LEU A 12 -10.04 27.78 -1.89
N THR A 13 -10.10 28.38 -3.08
CA THR A 13 -10.09 27.64 -4.34
C THR A 13 -8.72 27.02 -4.61
N SER A 14 -7.64 27.76 -4.38
CA SER A 14 -6.27 27.25 -4.47
C SER A 14 -6.03 26.08 -3.51
N GLN A 15 -6.58 26.12 -2.29
CA GLN A 15 -6.51 25.02 -1.33
C GLN A 15 -7.26 23.76 -1.79
N ILE A 16 -8.48 23.89 -2.32
CA ILE A 16 -9.29 22.77 -2.81
C ILE A 16 -8.67 22.15 -4.08
N MET A 17 -8.06 22.99 -4.92
CA MET A 17 -7.37 22.60 -6.15
C MET A 17 -5.89 22.23 -5.92
N SER A 18 -5.38 22.33 -4.70
CA SER A 18 -3.99 21.97 -4.39
C SER A 18 -3.78 20.46 -4.64
N PRO A 19 -2.65 20.05 -5.25
CA PRO A 19 -2.30 18.63 -5.38
C PRO A 19 -2.00 17.94 -4.04
N ALA A 20 -2.26 18.60 -2.89
CA ALA A 20 -1.87 18.12 -1.59
C ALA A 20 -2.48 16.74 -1.29
N LYS A 21 -1.57 15.76 -1.27
CA LYS A 21 -1.72 14.34 -0.94
C LYS A 21 -2.75 13.61 -1.80
N GLN A 22 -2.46 13.45 -3.09
CA GLN A 22 -2.85 12.20 -3.78
C GLN A 22 -2.14 11.03 -3.07
N ILE A 23 -2.80 10.50 -2.05
CA ILE A 23 -2.45 9.21 -1.45
C ILE A 23 -2.51 8.15 -2.57
N ARG A 24 -1.56 7.21 -2.54
CA ARG A 24 -1.16 6.17 -3.51
C ARG A 24 -2.25 5.29 -4.18
N PHE A 25 -3.52 5.69 -4.30
CA PHE A 25 -4.57 4.85 -4.88
C PHE A 25 -5.39 5.56 -5.96
N ASP A 26 -5.43 4.93 -7.14
CA ASP A 26 -6.28 5.24 -8.28
C ASP A 26 -7.76 5.06 -7.90
N LEU A 27 -8.37 6.07 -7.27
CA LEU A 27 -9.81 6.15 -7.08
C LEU A 27 -10.33 7.46 -7.68
N ASP A 28 -11.06 7.36 -8.79
CA ASP A 28 -11.85 8.42 -9.44
C ASP A 28 -12.69 9.25 -8.45
N TRP A 29 -12.96 8.69 -7.27
CA TRP A 29 -13.81 9.25 -6.21
C TRP A 29 -13.28 10.50 -5.50
N VAL A 30 -11.96 10.69 -5.39
CA VAL A 30 -11.39 11.83 -4.64
C VAL A 30 -11.53 13.13 -5.42
N GLY A 31 -11.44 13.07 -6.76
CA GLY A 31 -11.63 14.21 -7.65
C GLY A 31 -13.08 14.72 -7.64
N GLU A 32 -14.05 13.82 -7.78
CA GLU A 32 -15.48 14.16 -7.79
C GLU A 32 -15.96 14.80 -6.47
N LYS A 33 -15.48 14.31 -5.31
CA LYS A 33 -15.83 14.91 -4.01
C LYS A 33 -15.29 16.34 -3.85
N ARG A 34 -14.06 16.60 -4.31
CA ARG A 34 -13.46 17.95 -4.26
C ARG A 34 -14.19 18.91 -5.19
N MET A 35 -14.60 18.44 -6.37
CA MET A 35 -15.42 19.21 -7.32
C MET A 35 -16.77 19.58 -6.72
N ASN A 36 -17.50 18.62 -6.12
CA ASN A 36 -18.78 18.89 -5.47
C ASN A 36 -18.63 19.90 -4.31
N SER A 37 -17.64 19.73 -3.44
CA SER A 37 -17.35 20.66 -2.34
C SER A 37 -17.05 22.08 -2.84
N PHE A 38 -16.34 22.21 -3.96
CA PHE A 38 -16.04 23.49 -4.58
C PHE A 38 -17.30 24.16 -5.15
N ILE A 39 -18.08 23.44 -5.96
CA ILE A 39 -19.33 23.95 -6.54
C ILE A 39 -20.27 24.40 -5.42
N THR A 40 -20.42 23.60 -4.36
CA THR A 40 -21.18 23.95 -3.16
C THR A 40 -20.72 25.25 -2.51
N LYS A 41 -19.40 25.43 -2.33
CA LYS A 41 -18.85 26.63 -1.66
C LYS A 41 -18.95 27.88 -2.52
N VAL A 42 -18.73 27.76 -3.83
CA VAL A 42 -18.95 28.86 -4.78
C VAL A 42 -20.42 29.26 -4.76
N MET A 43 -21.33 28.30 -4.83
CA MET A 43 -22.78 28.56 -4.85
C MET A 43 -23.29 29.12 -3.52
N SER A 44 -22.85 28.58 -2.38
CA SER A 44 -23.15 29.14 -1.05
C SER A 44 -22.68 30.58 -0.91
N LEU A 45 -21.54 30.92 -1.49
CA LEU A 45 -21.02 32.28 -1.45
C LEU A 45 -21.81 33.19 -2.39
N VAL A 46 -22.08 32.74 -3.61
CA VAL A 46 -22.93 33.42 -4.61
C VAL A 46 -24.30 33.75 -4.04
N SER A 47 -24.91 32.82 -3.29
CA SER A 47 -26.20 33.02 -2.62
C SER A 47 -26.13 33.94 -1.39
N SER A 48 -24.94 34.15 -0.82
CA SER A 48 -24.72 35.04 0.34
C SER A 48 -24.39 36.49 -0.04
N MET A 49 -24.25 36.79 -1.34
CA MET A 49 -23.91 38.14 -1.83
C MET A 49 -25.15 38.99 -2.00
N ASP A 50 -25.20 40.13 -1.30
CA ASP A 50 -26.23 41.16 -1.46
C ASP A 50 -25.81 42.12 -2.60
N LEU A 51 -26.50 42.04 -3.73
CA LEU A 51 -26.05 42.60 -5.02
C LEU A 51 -26.63 43.98 -5.34
N ASP A 52 -27.50 44.51 -4.47
CA ASP A 52 -28.15 45.79 -4.72
C ASP A 52 -27.25 46.99 -4.32
N LEU A 53 -26.02 46.74 -3.83
CA LEU A 53 -25.10 47.76 -3.31
C LEU A 53 -23.63 47.60 -3.74
N GLN A 54 -23.31 47.31 -5.01
CA GLN A 54 -21.91 47.35 -5.47
C GLN A 54 -21.74 47.99 -6.86
N PRO A 55 -20.73 48.87 -7.06
CA PRO A 55 -20.39 49.43 -8.37
C PRO A 55 -19.77 48.36 -9.30
N LYS A 56 -19.63 48.72 -10.59
CA LYS A 56 -19.18 47.89 -11.73
C LYS A 56 -18.12 46.80 -11.38
N PRO A 57 -18.19 45.59 -11.96
CA PRO A 57 -17.27 44.50 -11.65
C PRO A 57 -15.81 44.87 -11.96
N GLU A 58 -14.92 44.76 -10.96
CA GLU A 58 -13.51 45.14 -11.04
C GLU A 58 -12.56 44.03 -11.54
N SER A 59 -13.02 42.76 -11.59
CA SER A 59 -12.24 41.61 -12.09
C SER A 59 -13.05 40.67 -12.98
N GLU A 60 -12.37 39.87 -13.81
CA GLU A 60 -13.00 38.89 -14.73
C GLU A 60 -13.82 37.85 -13.95
N PHE A 61 -13.31 37.40 -12.78
CA PHE A 61 -14.02 36.48 -11.89
C PHE A 61 -15.35 37.07 -11.40
N MET A 62 -15.35 38.36 -11.03
CA MET A 62 -16.54 39.08 -10.58
C MET A 62 -17.56 39.26 -11.69
N SER A 63 -17.10 39.53 -12.91
CA SER A 63 -17.97 39.61 -14.09
C SER A 63 -18.69 38.29 -14.36
N LEU A 64 -17.97 37.16 -14.40
CA LEU A 64 -18.54 35.82 -14.62
C LEU A 64 -19.52 35.42 -13.52
N THR A 65 -19.18 35.71 -12.27
CA THR A 65 -20.04 35.44 -11.11
C THR A 65 -21.35 36.23 -11.20
N THR A 66 -21.28 37.50 -11.60
CA THR A 66 -22.47 38.36 -11.80
C THR A 66 -23.36 37.83 -12.93
N GLN A 67 -22.77 37.34 -14.02
CA GLN A 67 -23.51 36.74 -15.14
C GLN A 67 -24.27 35.48 -14.70
N ILE A 68 -23.66 34.61 -13.89
CA ILE A 68 -24.35 33.42 -13.35
C ILE A 68 -25.56 33.83 -12.51
N ILE A 69 -25.43 34.87 -11.68
CA ILE A 69 -26.51 35.30 -10.80
C ILE A 69 -27.65 35.94 -11.58
N SER A 70 -27.32 36.82 -12.54
CA SER A 70 -28.32 37.39 -13.45
C SER A 70 -29.07 36.29 -14.20
N LEU A 71 -28.34 35.27 -14.66
CA LEU A 71 -28.92 34.13 -15.36
C LEU A 71 -29.90 33.37 -14.45
N LEU A 72 -29.47 33.01 -13.22
CA LEU A 72 -30.32 32.33 -12.24
C LEU A 72 -31.57 33.12 -11.86
N ARG A 73 -31.48 34.46 -11.76
CA ARG A 73 -32.62 35.34 -11.45
C ARG A 73 -33.60 35.50 -12.62
N SER A 74 -33.12 35.34 -13.85
CA SER A 74 -33.91 35.50 -15.07
C SER A 74 -34.60 34.22 -15.54
N MET A 75 -34.24 33.06 -14.98
CA MET A 75 -34.72 31.75 -15.39
C MET A 75 -36.08 31.41 -14.76
N ASP A 76 -37.09 31.18 -15.59
CA ASP A 76 -38.38 30.63 -15.14
C ASP A 76 -38.28 29.10 -15.00
N SER A 77 -38.63 28.58 -13.81
CA SER A 77 -38.43 27.17 -13.42
C SER A 77 -39.18 26.19 -14.32
N ASP A 78 -40.30 26.65 -14.92
CA ASP A 78 -41.18 25.86 -15.78
C ASP A 78 -40.71 25.77 -17.23
N SER A 79 -39.75 26.63 -17.64
CA SER A 79 -39.22 26.68 -19.01
C SER A 79 -37.92 25.88 -19.22
N MET A 80 -37.31 25.38 -18.14
CA MET A 80 -36.01 24.73 -18.18
C MET A 80 -36.09 23.22 -18.39
N PRO A 81 -35.05 22.60 -19.02
CA PRO A 81 -34.90 21.16 -19.01
C PRO A 81 -34.90 20.63 -17.57
N LYS A 82 -35.75 19.63 -17.30
CA LYS A 82 -35.93 19.04 -15.96
C LYS A 82 -34.64 18.65 -15.23
N PRO A 83 -33.58 18.17 -15.92
CA PRO A 83 -32.28 17.96 -15.28
C PRO A 83 -31.64 19.22 -14.70
N LEU A 84 -31.71 20.34 -15.45
CA LEU A 84 -31.12 21.62 -15.07
C LEU A 84 -31.92 22.27 -13.93
N SER A 85 -33.26 22.21 -13.98
CA SER A 85 -34.09 22.75 -12.90
C SER A 85 -33.90 21.99 -11.59
N ASN A 86 -33.80 20.65 -11.65
CA ASN A 86 -33.48 19.83 -10.49
C ASN A 86 -32.08 20.12 -9.94
N LEU A 87 -31.09 20.32 -10.82
CA LEU A 87 -29.73 20.70 -10.42
C LEU A 87 -29.73 22.06 -9.70
N ILE A 88 -30.39 23.07 -10.26
CA ILE A 88 -30.50 24.42 -9.68
C ILE A 88 -31.28 24.37 -8.35
N SER A 89 -32.36 23.59 -8.27
CA SER A 89 -33.12 23.41 -7.03
C SER A 89 -32.27 22.80 -5.91
N LEU A 90 -31.49 21.77 -6.21
CA LEU A 90 -30.54 21.20 -5.26
C LEU A 90 -29.44 22.20 -4.88
N LEU A 91 -28.97 23.01 -5.83
CA LEU A 91 -27.99 24.07 -5.58
C LEU A 91 -28.52 25.15 -4.62
N SER A 92 -29.81 25.46 -4.66
CA SER A 92 -30.45 26.43 -3.76
C SER A 92 -30.69 25.90 -2.34
N GLN A 93 -30.73 24.58 -2.14
CA GLN A 93 -31.04 23.95 -0.84
C GLN A 93 -29.84 23.81 0.10
N GLY A 94 -28.62 24.13 -0.33
CA GLY A 94 -27.46 24.25 0.58
C GLY A 94 -26.89 22.93 1.14
N ASN A 95 -27.48 21.76 0.86
CA ASN A 95 -27.17 20.51 1.56
C ASN A 95 -26.54 19.46 0.61
N PHE A 96 -25.19 19.35 0.60
CA PHE A 96 -24.45 18.67 -0.47
C PHE A 96 -23.49 17.56 -0.04
N ASP A 97 -23.24 17.39 1.25
CA ASP A 97 -22.47 16.23 1.71
C ASP A 97 -23.39 15.01 1.64
N HIS A 98 -23.23 14.22 0.57
CA HIS A 98 -23.79 12.87 0.33
C HIS A 98 -24.91 12.68 -0.69
N ASN A 99 -25.36 13.69 -1.44
CA ASN A 99 -26.50 13.48 -2.33
C ASN A 99 -26.12 12.80 -3.68
N THR A 100 -26.58 11.56 -3.88
CA THR A 100 -26.51 10.83 -5.17
C THR A 100 -27.26 11.54 -6.28
N ASP A 101 -28.27 12.33 -5.93
CA ASP A 101 -29.18 12.97 -6.88
C ASP A 101 -28.52 14.18 -7.55
N PHE A 102 -27.71 14.94 -6.81
CA PHE A 102 -26.91 16.04 -7.39
C PHE A 102 -26.03 15.55 -8.54
N ARG A 103 -25.40 14.40 -8.37
CA ARG A 103 -24.53 13.80 -9.40
C ARG A 103 -25.32 13.36 -10.62
N LEU A 104 -26.48 12.75 -10.39
CA LEU A 104 -27.34 12.29 -11.45
C LEU A 104 -27.83 13.46 -12.31
N PHE A 105 -28.34 14.53 -11.67
CA PHE A 105 -28.83 15.72 -12.36
C PHE A 105 -27.70 16.53 -12.99
N PHE A 106 -26.53 16.63 -12.37
CA PHE A 106 -25.36 17.26 -12.99
C PHE A 106 -24.96 16.55 -14.28
N ARG A 107 -24.90 15.21 -14.26
CA ARG A 107 -24.59 14.41 -15.46
C ARG A 107 -25.65 14.55 -16.55
N GLN A 108 -26.92 14.55 -16.17
CA GLN A 108 -28.03 14.73 -17.12
C GLN A 108 -28.07 16.15 -17.71
N THR A 109 -27.67 17.17 -16.93
CA THR A 109 -27.60 18.56 -17.38
C THR A 109 -26.45 18.77 -18.37
N MET A 110 -25.30 18.13 -18.13
CA MET A 110 -24.15 18.13 -19.02
C MET A 110 -24.40 17.43 -20.37
N ALA A 111 -25.39 16.55 -20.44
CA ALA A 111 -25.76 15.83 -21.65
C ALA A 111 -26.80 16.57 -22.53
N LEU A 112 -27.21 17.78 -22.14
CA LEU A 112 -28.15 18.59 -22.91
C LEU A 112 -27.44 19.25 -24.10
N GLU A 113 -28.06 19.16 -25.28
CA GLU A 113 -27.63 19.89 -26.49
C GLU A 113 -28.74 20.87 -26.93
N PRO A 114 -28.46 22.18 -27.08
CA PRO A 114 -27.16 22.85 -26.84
C PRO A 114 -26.78 22.93 -25.35
N GLU A 115 -25.48 23.06 -25.04
CA GLU A 115 -24.97 23.17 -23.66
C GLU A 115 -25.64 24.35 -22.93
N PRO A 116 -26.19 24.15 -21.71
CA PRO A 116 -26.78 25.24 -20.96
C PRO A 116 -25.78 26.35 -20.67
N ILE A 117 -26.18 27.61 -20.90
CA ILE A 117 -25.35 28.81 -20.64
C ILE A 117 -24.79 28.79 -19.21
N PHE A 118 -25.59 28.32 -18.25
CA PHE A 118 -25.21 28.13 -16.86
C PHE A 118 -23.95 27.27 -16.70
N MET A 119 -23.89 26.13 -17.40
CA MET A 119 -22.71 25.26 -17.36
C MET A 119 -21.50 25.95 -18.00
N SER A 120 -21.67 26.62 -19.13
CA SER A 120 -20.57 27.35 -19.78
C SER A 120 -19.93 28.40 -18.86
N LEU A 121 -20.73 29.18 -18.13
CA LEU A 121 -20.24 30.18 -17.18
C LEU A 121 -19.50 29.55 -15.99
N ILE A 122 -20.02 28.45 -15.44
CA ILE A 122 -19.33 27.72 -14.37
C ILE A 122 -17.97 27.22 -14.86
N TYR A 123 -17.90 26.68 -16.08
CA TYR A 123 -16.63 26.22 -16.67
C TYR A 123 -15.61 27.36 -16.80
N GLN A 124 -16.05 28.55 -17.21
CA GLN A 124 -15.17 29.73 -17.33
C GLN A 124 -14.60 30.15 -15.97
N ILE A 125 -15.41 30.12 -14.92
CA ILE A 125 -14.93 30.35 -13.55
C ILE A 125 -13.89 29.30 -13.15
N PHE A 126 -14.13 28.02 -13.42
CA PHE A 126 -13.15 26.97 -13.17
C PHE A 126 -11.83 27.22 -13.89
N SER A 127 -11.88 27.53 -15.20
CA SER A 127 -10.71 27.79 -16.01
C SER A 127 -9.90 28.99 -15.50
N LEU A 128 -10.59 30.07 -15.11
CA LEU A 128 -9.97 31.29 -14.59
C LEU A 128 -9.27 31.03 -13.25
N VAL A 129 -9.89 30.27 -12.34
CA VAL A 129 -9.23 29.99 -11.06
C VAL A 129 -8.08 28.99 -11.20
N ILE A 130 -8.12 28.10 -12.19
CA ILE A 130 -7.00 27.21 -12.52
C ILE A 130 -5.78 28.01 -12.99
N SER A 131 -5.97 28.98 -13.89
CA SER A 131 -4.89 29.77 -14.47
C SER A 131 -4.22 30.70 -13.46
N MET A 132 -4.91 31.07 -12.38
CA MET A 132 -4.35 31.90 -11.30
C MET A 132 -3.37 31.14 -10.36
N ASN A 133 -3.22 29.82 -10.50
CA ASN A 133 -2.33 29.01 -9.65
C ASN A 133 -0.91 28.89 -10.26
N THR A 134 -0.03 29.81 -9.89
CA THR A 134 1.35 29.95 -10.39
C THR A 134 2.26 28.71 -10.20
N LYS A 135 1.90 27.77 -9.31
CA LYS A 135 2.64 26.50 -9.17
C LYS A 135 2.42 25.55 -10.34
N ARG A 136 1.40 25.79 -11.18
CA ARG A 136 1.02 24.89 -12.29
C ARG A 136 1.67 25.26 -13.62
N ASP A 137 2.20 26.47 -13.78
CA ASP A 137 2.84 26.92 -15.03
C ASP A 137 4.10 26.11 -15.38
N LYS A 138 4.64 25.36 -14.41
CA LYS A 138 5.81 24.48 -14.57
C LYS A 138 5.46 23.02 -14.87
N LEU A 139 4.18 22.69 -15.03
CA LEU A 139 3.75 21.31 -15.28
C LEU A 139 3.89 20.93 -16.75
N ILE A 140 4.40 19.71 -16.98
CA ILE A 140 4.55 19.13 -18.31
C ILE A 140 3.43 18.11 -18.56
N SER A 141 2.69 18.28 -19.65
CA SER A 141 1.65 17.35 -20.10
C SER A 141 2.26 16.11 -20.76
N LEU A 142 1.82 14.92 -20.35
CA LEU A 142 2.29 13.63 -20.87
C LEU A 142 1.25 13.02 -21.83
N CYS A 143 1.67 12.79 -23.08
CA CYS A 143 0.83 12.27 -24.16
C CYS A 143 1.33 10.92 -24.70
N PRO A 144 1.03 9.79 -24.05
CA PRO A 144 1.53 8.48 -24.46
C PRO A 144 0.77 7.98 -25.71
N GLN A 145 1.53 7.65 -26.76
CA GLN A 145 0.97 7.19 -28.04
C GLN A 145 0.76 5.67 -28.09
N ALA A 146 1.38 4.92 -27.18
CA ALA A 146 1.25 3.47 -27.11
C ALA A 146 1.06 2.97 -25.68
N CYS A 147 0.36 1.85 -25.56
CA CYS A 147 0.24 1.11 -24.31
C CYS A 147 1.18 -0.09 -24.34
N VAL A 148 1.70 -0.49 -23.19
CA VAL A 148 2.52 -1.69 -23.04
C VAL A 148 1.92 -2.59 -21.98
N VAL A 149 1.94 -3.90 -22.25
CA VAL A 149 1.59 -4.96 -21.30
C VAL A 149 2.81 -5.85 -21.11
N LEU A 150 3.07 -6.28 -19.88
CA LEU A 150 4.15 -7.23 -19.62
C LEU A 150 3.73 -8.62 -20.10
N GLY A 151 4.42 -9.14 -21.11
CA GLY A 151 4.22 -10.50 -21.62
C GLY A 151 4.77 -11.55 -20.65
N ASN A 152 4.34 -12.81 -20.82
CA ASN A 152 4.77 -13.93 -19.97
C ASN A 152 6.29 -14.23 -20.06
N ASN A 153 6.96 -13.73 -21.10
CA ASN A 153 8.41 -13.83 -21.30
C ASN A 153 9.20 -12.69 -20.62
N GLY A 154 8.54 -11.78 -19.91
CA GLY A 154 9.15 -10.64 -19.23
C GLY A 154 9.44 -9.43 -20.14
N ASN A 155 9.09 -9.47 -21.42
CA ASN A 155 9.21 -8.33 -22.34
C ASN A 155 7.90 -7.56 -22.44
N PHE A 156 7.98 -6.25 -22.72
CA PHE A 156 6.78 -5.46 -22.98
C PHE A 156 6.26 -5.70 -24.39
N GLU A 157 5.00 -6.13 -24.47
CA GLU A 157 4.22 -6.18 -25.70
C GLU A 157 3.55 -4.82 -25.91
N VAL A 158 3.87 -4.18 -27.03
CA VAL A 158 3.28 -2.88 -27.39
C VAL A 158 1.90 -3.11 -27.97
N ILE A 159 0.88 -2.63 -27.26
CA ILE A 159 -0.48 -2.47 -27.77
C ILE A 159 -0.54 -1.09 -28.41
N VAL A 160 -0.47 -1.07 -29.74
CA VAL A 160 -0.71 0.15 -30.51
C VAL A 160 -2.15 0.57 -30.23
N LYS A 161 -2.37 1.79 -29.74
CA LYS A 161 -3.70 2.37 -29.72
C LYS A 161 -4.18 2.43 -31.17
N LYS A 162 -5.17 1.61 -31.55
CA LYS A 162 -5.87 1.82 -32.81
C LYS A 162 -6.43 3.24 -32.77
N GLN A 163 -5.94 4.11 -33.64
CA GLN A 163 -6.74 5.23 -34.08
C GLN A 163 -7.98 4.62 -34.77
N GLU A 164 -9.14 5.19 -34.46
CA GLU A 164 -10.47 4.91 -35.04
C GLU A 164 -11.28 3.71 -34.48
N GLY A 165 -12.39 4.05 -33.80
CA GLY A 165 -13.70 3.52 -34.20
C GLY A 165 -14.26 2.25 -33.54
N GLN A 166 -13.61 1.57 -32.60
CA GLN A 166 -14.24 0.39 -31.96
C GLN A 166 -14.11 0.38 -30.43
N ALA A 167 -15.26 0.61 -29.79
CA ALA A 167 -15.45 0.52 -28.35
C ALA A 167 -15.13 -0.89 -27.83
N HIS A 168 -14.37 -0.97 -26.74
CA HIS A 168 -14.33 -2.16 -25.91
C HIS A 168 -15.76 -2.50 -25.46
N LYS A 169 -16.27 -3.66 -25.87
CA LYS A 169 -17.55 -4.21 -25.40
C LYS A 169 -17.52 -4.34 -23.88
N GLY A 170 -18.23 -3.43 -23.21
CA GLY A 170 -18.41 -3.45 -21.77
C GLY A 170 -19.05 -2.16 -21.27
N LYS A 171 -20.29 -1.90 -21.71
CA LYS A 171 -21.23 -0.86 -21.23
C LYS A 171 -20.59 0.29 -20.44
N ALA A 172 -19.86 1.16 -21.15
CA ALA A 172 -19.85 2.58 -20.85
C ALA A 172 -20.81 3.23 -21.86
N ILE A 173 -21.80 3.97 -21.37
CA ILE A 173 -22.62 4.84 -22.21
C ILE A 173 -21.63 5.77 -22.96
N PRO A 174 -21.76 6.02 -24.28
CA PRO A 174 -20.80 6.84 -25.01
C PRO A 174 -20.95 8.30 -24.58
N TRP A 175 -19.97 8.83 -23.85
CA TRP A 175 -19.79 10.28 -23.68
C TRP A 175 -19.05 10.76 -24.92
N SER A 176 -19.49 11.87 -25.52
CA SER A 176 -18.75 12.51 -26.60
C SER A 176 -17.35 12.86 -26.09
N ARG A 177 -16.31 12.54 -26.87
CA ARG A 177 -14.89 12.69 -26.52
C ARG A 177 -14.42 14.13 -26.28
N ASP A 178 -15.31 15.11 -26.34
CA ASP A 178 -15.01 16.54 -26.35
C ASP A 178 -15.57 17.31 -25.14
N SER A 179 -15.82 16.63 -24.01
CA SER A 179 -16.25 17.34 -22.80
C SER A 179 -15.05 18.08 -22.16
N LYS A 180 -14.99 19.40 -22.37
CA LYS A 180 -14.00 20.33 -21.77
C LYS A 180 -13.83 20.15 -20.25
N TRP A 181 -14.90 19.72 -19.58
CA TRP A 181 -14.97 19.41 -18.15
C TRP A 181 -14.12 18.22 -17.71
N GLU A 182 -14.00 17.20 -18.55
CA GLU A 182 -13.20 16.03 -18.22
C GLU A 182 -11.70 16.28 -18.32
N CYS A 183 -11.30 17.39 -18.93
CA CYS A 183 -9.92 17.84 -18.98
C CYS A 183 -9.52 18.67 -17.75
N LEU A 184 -10.40 18.89 -16.78
CA LEU A 184 -10.06 19.67 -15.59
C LEU A 184 -9.10 18.92 -14.64
N PRO A 185 -8.33 19.63 -13.80
CA PRO A 185 -7.24 19.08 -12.99
C PRO A 185 -7.57 17.93 -12.04
N PHE A 186 -8.83 17.74 -11.68
CA PHE A 186 -9.26 16.62 -10.85
C PHE A 186 -9.18 15.26 -11.58
N ASN A 187 -9.20 15.27 -12.91
CA ASN A 187 -9.00 14.08 -13.75
C ASN A 187 -7.53 13.90 -14.17
N TRP A 188 -6.63 14.73 -13.65
CA TRP A 188 -5.21 14.60 -13.93
C TRP A 188 -4.57 13.60 -12.99
N LYS A 189 -3.81 12.69 -13.60
CA LYS A 189 -2.87 11.85 -12.88
C LYS A 189 -1.52 12.56 -12.85
N THR A 190 -1.06 12.94 -11.67
CA THR A 190 0.17 13.70 -11.50
C THR A 190 1.36 12.79 -11.18
N TYR A 191 2.55 13.21 -11.60
CA TYR A 191 3.80 12.47 -11.45
C TYR A 191 4.91 13.38 -10.89
N TRP A 192 5.70 12.78 -10.00
CA TRP A 192 6.76 13.44 -9.23
C TRP A 192 8.12 13.09 -9.81
N SER A 193 8.97 14.11 -9.97
CA SER A 193 10.41 13.93 -10.21
C SER A 193 11.09 14.01 -8.85
N SER A 194 11.94 13.04 -8.51
CA SER A 194 12.68 12.90 -7.24
C SER A 194 12.88 14.23 -6.48
N GLY A 195 11.96 14.51 -5.55
CA GLY A 195 11.67 15.80 -4.91
C GLY A 195 10.15 15.95 -4.61
N ASP A 196 9.80 16.80 -3.65
CA ASP A 196 8.41 17.03 -3.17
C ASP A 196 7.55 17.93 -4.10
N ASP A 197 7.95 18.10 -5.37
CA ASP A 197 7.20 18.90 -6.34
C ASP A 197 6.68 18.05 -7.52
N VAL A 198 5.40 18.25 -7.85
CA VAL A 198 4.77 17.65 -9.05
C VAL A 198 5.33 18.32 -10.29
N THR A 199 5.80 17.52 -11.24
CA THR A 199 6.46 18.03 -12.47
C THR A 199 5.74 17.65 -13.76
N HIS A 200 5.00 16.54 -13.76
CA HIS A 200 4.30 16.07 -14.96
C HIS A 200 2.86 15.65 -14.63
N PHE A 201 1.97 15.68 -15.61
CA PHE A 201 0.62 15.16 -15.47
C PHE A 201 0.12 14.49 -16.75
N ARG A 202 -0.84 13.58 -16.61
CA ARG A 202 -1.61 13.01 -17.72
C ARG A 202 -3.09 13.25 -17.45
N CYS A 203 -3.79 13.87 -18.39
CA CYS A 203 -5.25 13.92 -18.35
C CYS A 203 -5.83 12.54 -18.69
N ARG A 204 -6.70 11.98 -17.85
CA ARG A 204 -7.30 10.66 -18.09
C ARG A 204 -8.24 10.62 -19.29
N ASN A 205 -8.82 11.76 -19.68
CA ASN A 205 -9.77 11.83 -20.78
C ASN A 205 -9.08 12.08 -22.12
N CYS A 206 -8.36 13.19 -22.24
CA CYS A 206 -7.73 13.59 -23.51
C CYS A 206 -6.28 13.11 -23.66
N ASP A 207 -5.73 12.39 -22.69
CA ASP A 207 -4.33 11.96 -22.68
C ASP A 207 -3.33 13.10 -22.92
N GLY A 208 -3.68 14.34 -22.56
CA GLY A 208 -2.85 15.52 -22.75
C GLY A 208 -2.97 16.20 -24.11
N ASP A 209 -3.74 15.63 -25.06
CA ASP A 209 -3.89 16.19 -26.40
C ASP A 209 -4.54 17.58 -26.39
N ASN A 210 -5.55 17.75 -25.53
CA ASN A 210 -6.33 19.00 -25.41
C ASN A 210 -5.72 20.03 -24.45
N HIS A 211 -4.51 19.79 -23.93
CA HIS A 211 -3.80 20.66 -23.00
C HIS A 211 -2.68 21.42 -23.73
N LYS A 212 -3.04 22.34 -24.62
CA LYS A 212 -2.07 23.11 -25.45
C LYS A 212 -1.38 24.22 -24.65
N GLU A 213 -1.98 24.62 -23.55
CA GLU A 213 -1.50 25.63 -22.62
C GLU A 213 -0.30 25.16 -21.78
N TYR A 214 0.00 23.85 -21.76
CA TYR A 214 1.12 23.26 -21.05
C TYR A 214 2.21 22.77 -22.03
N GLU A 215 3.48 22.82 -21.60
CA GLU A 215 4.57 22.18 -22.34
C GLU A 215 4.30 20.67 -22.45
N LYS A 216 4.40 20.11 -23.66
CA LYS A 216 4.19 18.68 -23.90
C LYS A 216 5.52 17.94 -23.85
N ALA A 217 5.56 16.84 -23.08
CA ALA A 217 6.71 15.95 -23.11
C ALA A 217 6.88 15.37 -24.53
N PRO A 218 8.12 15.25 -25.03
CA PRO A 218 8.35 14.69 -26.36
C PRO A 218 7.84 13.25 -26.42
N VAL A 219 7.05 12.94 -27.45
CA VAL A 219 6.50 11.60 -27.66
C VAL A 219 7.62 10.60 -27.98
N GLU A 220 8.67 11.06 -28.63
CA GLU A 220 9.82 10.27 -29.04
C GLU A 220 11.11 11.02 -28.71
N ILE A 221 12.10 10.33 -28.15
CA ILE A 221 13.41 10.91 -27.81
C ILE A 221 14.54 10.03 -28.33
N LYS A 222 15.66 10.67 -28.68
CA LYS A 222 16.95 9.99 -28.84
C LYS A 222 17.77 10.20 -27.58
N HIS A 223 18.24 9.10 -26.98
CA HIS A 223 18.98 9.17 -25.73
C HIS A 223 20.44 8.76 -25.92
N SER A 224 21.34 9.42 -25.20
CA SER A 224 22.80 9.22 -25.30
C SER A 224 23.24 7.79 -24.97
N LEU A 225 22.56 7.14 -24.02
CA LEU A 225 22.74 5.72 -23.65
C LEU A 225 22.07 4.74 -24.64
N HIS A 226 21.25 5.23 -25.56
CA HIS A 226 20.53 4.40 -26.53
C HIS A 226 20.44 5.09 -27.89
N ARG A 227 21.59 5.26 -28.57
CA ARG A 227 21.69 6.07 -29.80
C ARG A 227 21.11 5.41 -31.06
N LYS A 228 21.04 4.07 -31.09
CA LYS A 228 20.67 3.32 -32.30
C LYS A 228 19.18 3.40 -32.63
N HIS A 229 18.33 3.47 -31.61
CA HIS A 229 16.88 3.58 -31.78
C HIS A 229 16.34 4.70 -30.91
N SER A 230 15.26 5.31 -31.35
CA SER A 230 14.52 6.23 -30.50
C SER A 230 13.71 5.49 -29.44
N LEU A 231 13.40 6.19 -28.36
CA LEU A 231 12.52 5.73 -27.29
C LEU A 231 11.18 6.43 -27.42
N GLN A 232 10.09 5.67 -27.35
CA GLN A 232 8.72 6.19 -27.41
C GLN A 232 8.13 6.30 -26.00
N LEU A 233 7.34 7.35 -25.75
CA LEU A 233 6.60 7.52 -24.51
C LEU A 233 5.43 6.52 -24.45
N VAL A 234 5.48 5.59 -23.50
CA VAL A 234 4.49 4.51 -23.35
C VAL A 234 3.76 4.57 -22.02
N LEU A 235 2.58 3.94 -21.99
CA LEU A 235 1.75 3.75 -20.81
C LEU A 235 1.68 2.27 -20.43
N LEU A 236 1.99 1.93 -19.18
CA LEU A 236 1.83 0.59 -18.63
C LEU A 236 0.37 0.32 -18.21
N ASP A 237 -0.17 -0.80 -18.66
CA ASP A 237 -1.49 -1.31 -18.25
C ASP A 237 -1.43 -1.99 -16.85
N GLU A 238 -2.49 -1.89 -16.06
CA GLU A 238 -2.51 -2.04 -14.59
C GLU A 238 -2.24 -3.45 -14.01
N SER A 239 -1.68 -4.39 -14.77
CA SER A 239 -1.63 -5.80 -14.35
C SER A 239 -0.32 -6.30 -13.76
N SER A 240 0.79 -5.57 -13.80
CA SER A 240 2.02 -5.98 -13.10
C SER A 240 3.06 -4.86 -12.95
N TYR A 241 3.72 -4.80 -11.79
CA TYR A 241 4.96 -4.02 -11.59
C TYR A 241 6.17 -4.89 -11.91
N THR A 242 7.33 -4.23 -12.04
CA THR A 242 8.71 -4.77 -12.07
C THR A 242 9.40 -4.85 -13.43
N ARG A 243 9.55 -3.68 -14.08
CA ARG A 243 10.79 -3.38 -14.81
C ARG A 243 11.42 -2.13 -14.23
N VAL A 244 12.74 -2.13 -14.16
CA VAL A 244 13.53 -1.02 -13.63
C VAL A 244 14.01 -0.12 -14.75
N CYS A 245 14.19 1.16 -14.44
CA CYS A 245 14.81 2.13 -15.30
C CYS A 245 16.27 1.74 -15.52
N TYR A 246 16.70 1.65 -16.79
CA TYR A 246 18.06 1.25 -17.11
C TYR A 246 19.11 2.12 -16.39
N CYS A 247 18.87 3.43 -16.26
CA CYS A 247 19.87 4.35 -15.72
C CYS A 247 19.99 4.34 -14.18
N CYS A 248 18.91 4.15 -13.44
CA CYS A 248 18.88 4.34 -11.98
C CYS A 248 18.39 3.12 -11.21
N ASP A 249 18.01 2.03 -11.89
CA ASP A 249 17.56 0.78 -11.26
C ASP A 249 16.25 0.94 -10.45
N GLU A 250 15.60 2.11 -10.50
CA GLU A 250 14.30 2.35 -9.87
C GLU A 250 13.17 1.78 -10.74
N ASP A 251 12.10 1.30 -10.09
CA ASP A 251 10.90 0.85 -10.78
C ASP A 251 10.36 1.89 -11.77
N LEU A 252 10.13 1.45 -13.00
CA LEU A 252 9.42 2.24 -14.00
C LEU A 252 7.99 2.45 -13.50
N LYS A 253 7.66 3.71 -13.26
CA LYS A 253 6.28 4.14 -12.97
C LYS A 253 5.39 3.83 -14.18
N ARG A 254 4.09 4.10 -14.06
CA ARG A 254 3.09 3.83 -15.11
C ARG A 254 3.41 4.46 -16.48
N MET A 255 4.28 5.47 -16.55
CA MET A 255 4.69 6.13 -17.80
C MET A 255 6.21 6.27 -17.86
N PHE A 256 6.77 5.93 -19.01
CA PHE A 256 8.21 5.93 -19.25
C PHE A 256 8.53 5.92 -20.75
N TYR A 257 9.79 6.14 -21.10
CA TYR A 257 10.31 6.03 -22.45
C TYR A 257 10.79 4.60 -22.72
N TYR A 258 10.36 4.00 -23.82
CA TYR A 258 10.62 2.59 -24.13
C TYR A 258 11.02 2.39 -25.60
N CYS A 259 12.02 1.54 -25.82
CA CYS A 259 12.36 1.01 -27.14
C CYS A 259 11.97 -0.46 -27.20
N ARG A 260 11.03 -0.80 -28.09
CA ARG A 260 10.57 -2.18 -28.31
C ARG A 260 11.66 -3.08 -28.88
N THR A 261 12.48 -2.57 -29.81
CA THR A 261 13.48 -3.37 -30.53
C THR A 261 14.60 -3.86 -29.62
N CYS A 262 15.02 -3.03 -28.68
CA CYS A 262 16.11 -3.35 -27.76
C CYS A 262 15.65 -3.67 -26.34
N ASP A 263 14.34 -3.61 -26.13
CA ASP A 263 13.71 -3.84 -24.84
C ASP A 263 14.38 -2.99 -23.75
N PHE A 264 14.38 -1.67 -23.98
CA PHE A 264 15.10 -0.67 -23.19
C PHE A 264 14.11 0.34 -22.62
N GLY A 265 14.08 0.50 -21.29
CA GLY A 265 13.16 1.39 -20.58
C GLY A 265 13.87 2.46 -19.75
N LEU A 266 13.33 3.68 -19.76
CA LEU A 266 13.91 4.84 -19.09
C LEU A 266 12.83 5.73 -18.48
N ASN A 267 12.95 6.10 -17.21
CA ASN A 267 12.04 7.05 -16.59
C ASN A 267 12.30 8.48 -17.10
N PHE A 268 11.33 9.38 -16.90
CA PHE A 268 11.37 10.76 -17.38
C PHE A 268 12.53 11.59 -16.77
N VAL A 269 12.92 11.31 -15.53
CA VAL A 269 14.05 11.99 -14.87
C VAL A 269 15.36 11.60 -15.55
N CYS A 270 15.55 10.31 -15.82
CA CYS A 270 16.74 9.80 -16.46
C CYS A 270 16.80 10.18 -17.94
N ALA A 271 15.66 10.34 -18.61
CA ALA A 271 15.59 10.76 -20.02
C ALA A 271 16.15 12.15 -20.28
N LYS A 272 16.13 13.03 -19.27
CA LYS A 272 16.69 14.38 -19.34
C LYS A 272 18.17 14.43 -18.96
N LYS A 273 18.72 13.38 -18.35
CA LYS A 273 20.11 13.38 -17.87
C LYS A 273 21.07 13.08 -19.02
N GLU A 274 22.08 13.91 -19.17
CA GLU A 274 23.18 13.61 -20.08
C GLU A 274 24.01 12.42 -19.57
N ALA A 275 24.60 11.68 -20.51
CA ALA A 275 25.48 10.57 -20.15
C ALA A 275 26.85 11.12 -19.77
N ILE A 276 27.24 10.87 -18.53
CA ILE A 276 28.61 11.09 -18.05
C ILE A 276 29.49 10.02 -18.68
N LEU A 277 30.41 10.42 -19.56
CA LEU A 277 31.26 9.48 -20.32
C LEU A 277 32.47 9.00 -19.51
N TYR A 278 32.96 9.85 -18.61
CA TYR A 278 34.13 9.58 -17.77
C TYR A 278 33.80 10.00 -16.36
N ILE A 279 34.21 9.19 -15.39
CA ILE A 279 33.98 9.48 -13.98
C ILE A 279 35.23 9.15 -13.16
N ASP A 280 35.63 10.10 -12.32
CA ASP A 280 36.67 9.91 -11.32
C ASP A 280 36.01 9.46 -10.01
N GLN A 281 36.41 8.29 -9.52
CA GLN A 281 35.88 7.69 -8.30
C GLN A 281 37.03 7.10 -7.48
N PRO A 282 37.96 7.93 -6.98
CA PRO A 282 39.14 7.45 -6.24
C PRO A 282 38.77 6.65 -5.00
N LYS A 283 37.56 6.87 -4.46
CA LYS A 283 37.00 6.05 -3.40
C LYS A 283 36.85 4.58 -3.82
N TRP A 284 36.57 4.26 -5.08
CA TRP A 284 36.28 2.89 -5.54
C TRP A 284 37.39 2.31 -6.43
N HIS A 285 38.03 3.17 -7.20
CA HIS A 285 39.06 2.79 -8.14
C HIS A 285 39.96 4.00 -8.46
N GLU A 286 41.27 3.79 -8.51
CA GLU A 286 42.26 4.88 -8.65
C GLU A 286 42.22 5.57 -10.02
N HIS A 287 41.89 4.83 -11.08
CA HIS A 287 41.83 5.37 -12.44
C HIS A 287 40.45 5.92 -12.80
N THR A 288 40.44 6.90 -13.72
CA THR A 288 39.22 7.37 -14.37
C THR A 288 38.50 6.23 -15.08
N LEU A 289 37.21 6.06 -14.80
CA LEU A 289 36.40 5.01 -15.40
C LEU A 289 35.68 5.55 -16.64
N ALA A 290 35.67 4.77 -17.72
CA ALA A 290 34.99 5.11 -18.97
C ALA A 290 33.65 4.37 -19.09
N LEU A 291 32.61 5.07 -19.56
CA LEU A 291 31.28 4.51 -19.78
C LEU A 291 31.29 3.50 -20.93
N PHE A 292 30.88 2.27 -20.65
CA PHE A 292 30.68 1.25 -21.66
C PHE A 292 29.25 1.28 -22.21
N LEU A 293 29.08 1.85 -23.41
CA LEU A 293 27.77 2.10 -24.02
C LEU A 293 27.08 0.86 -24.60
N ARG A 294 27.78 -0.26 -24.79
CA ARG A 294 27.18 -1.47 -25.36
C ARG A 294 26.47 -2.27 -24.26
N LYS A 295 25.24 -2.72 -24.55
CA LYS A 295 24.53 -3.67 -23.68
C LYS A 295 25.32 -4.98 -23.68
N THR A 296 25.93 -5.29 -22.55
CA THR A 296 26.68 -6.53 -22.28
C THR A 296 26.40 -6.97 -20.85
N SER A 297 26.70 -8.22 -20.54
CA SER A 297 26.61 -8.80 -19.20
C SER A 297 28.01 -9.08 -18.67
N LEU A 298 28.70 -8.02 -18.23
CA LEU A 298 29.97 -8.15 -17.50
C LEU A 298 29.67 -8.19 -16.00
N THR A 299 30.45 -8.97 -15.25
CA THR A 299 30.31 -9.04 -13.79
C THR A 299 30.86 -7.77 -13.17
N CYS A 300 30.07 -7.13 -12.32
CA CYS A 300 30.48 -5.93 -11.61
C CYS A 300 31.35 -6.28 -10.40
N ASN A 301 32.57 -5.74 -10.34
CA ASN A 301 33.50 -5.98 -9.22
C ASN A 301 32.92 -5.58 -7.86
N ALA A 302 32.04 -4.58 -7.83
CA ALA A 302 31.47 -4.10 -6.57
C ALA A 302 30.27 -4.91 -6.03
N CYS A 303 29.61 -5.74 -6.85
CA CYS A 303 28.43 -6.47 -6.39
C CYS A 303 28.36 -7.93 -6.85
N GLY A 304 29.31 -8.41 -7.65
CA GLY A 304 29.40 -9.79 -8.12
C GLY A 304 28.26 -10.24 -9.05
N LEU A 305 27.43 -9.31 -9.53
CA LEU A 305 26.30 -9.64 -10.41
C LEU A 305 26.63 -9.30 -11.86
N SER A 306 26.19 -10.17 -12.77
CA SER A 306 26.22 -9.97 -14.22
C SER A 306 24.79 -9.80 -14.75
N HIS A 307 24.28 -8.58 -14.84
CA HIS A 307 22.97 -8.35 -15.47
C HIS A 307 22.98 -7.13 -16.40
N SER A 308 22.32 -7.27 -17.55
CA SER A 308 22.33 -6.27 -18.64
C SER A 308 21.37 -5.10 -18.43
N SER A 309 20.98 -4.81 -17.18
CA SER A 309 19.90 -3.85 -16.87
C SER A 309 20.40 -2.51 -16.36
N CYS A 310 21.71 -2.26 -16.30
CA CYS A 310 22.23 -0.94 -15.97
C CYS A 310 23.53 -0.58 -16.74
N PRO A 311 23.84 0.73 -16.92
CA PRO A 311 25.08 1.17 -17.52
C PRO A 311 26.30 0.69 -16.74
N LEU A 312 27.36 0.35 -17.45
CA LEU A 312 28.63 -0.09 -16.89
C LEU A 312 29.68 0.98 -17.12
N TYR A 313 30.52 1.19 -16.13
CA TYR A 313 31.79 1.88 -16.28
C TYR A 313 32.92 0.85 -16.18
N MET A 314 33.99 1.07 -16.93
CA MET A 314 35.14 0.18 -16.92
C MET A 314 36.46 0.94 -16.90
N CYS A 315 37.45 0.32 -16.28
CA CYS A 315 38.86 0.66 -16.44
C CYS A 315 39.55 -0.50 -17.18
N PRO A 316 39.76 -0.39 -18.51
CA PRO A 316 40.43 -1.43 -19.26
C PRO A 316 41.83 -1.80 -18.74
N PRO A 317 42.68 -0.84 -18.30
CA PRO A 317 43.99 -1.17 -17.70
C PRO A 317 43.96 -2.09 -16.48
N CYS A 318 42.87 -2.07 -15.70
CA CYS A 318 42.75 -2.80 -14.45
C CYS A 318 41.77 -3.97 -14.49
N ASP A 319 41.18 -4.26 -15.64
CA ASP A 319 40.05 -5.20 -15.78
C ASP A 319 38.93 -4.94 -14.75
N PHE A 320 38.68 -3.66 -14.45
CA PHE A 320 37.70 -3.25 -13.45
C PHE A 320 36.41 -2.83 -14.12
N VAL A 321 35.30 -3.39 -13.67
CA VAL A 321 33.94 -3.12 -14.16
C VAL A 321 33.03 -2.80 -12.99
N ILE A 322 32.29 -1.70 -13.09
CA ILE A 322 31.32 -1.30 -12.06
C ILE A 322 30.00 -0.86 -12.69
N HIS A 323 28.90 -1.33 -12.13
CA HIS A 323 27.58 -0.80 -12.48
C HIS A 323 27.47 0.67 -12.07
N LYS A 324 26.82 1.50 -12.87
CA LYS A 324 26.51 2.89 -12.52
C LYS A 324 25.79 3.00 -11.17
N SER A 325 24.89 2.07 -10.87
CA SER A 325 24.17 2.01 -9.58
C SER A 325 25.04 1.51 -8.42
N CYS A 326 26.21 0.94 -8.68
CA CYS A 326 27.14 0.46 -7.65
C CYS A 326 28.22 1.49 -7.29
N ILE A 327 28.40 2.55 -8.09
CA ILE A 327 29.33 3.66 -7.79
C ILE A 327 28.91 4.39 -6.50
N SER A 328 27.61 4.43 -6.22
CA SER A 328 27.04 5.05 -5.03
C SER A 328 26.77 4.04 -3.90
N LEU A 329 27.40 2.86 -3.92
CA LEU A 329 27.30 1.96 -2.77
C LEU A 329 27.87 2.66 -1.53
N PRO A 330 27.30 2.43 -0.34
CA PRO A 330 27.82 3.01 0.88
C PRO A 330 29.04 2.23 1.41
N ARG A 331 29.92 2.89 2.16
CA ARG A 331 31.12 2.32 2.78
C ARG A 331 30.84 1.69 4.13
N LEU A 332 30.01 2.30 4.95
CA LEU A 332 29.65 1.80 6.28
C LEU A 332 28.15 1.98 6.52
N ILE A 333 27.45 0.91 6.86
CA ILE A 333 26.00 0.94 7.04
C ILE A 333 25.55 0.14 8.26
N ARG A 334 24.31 0.40 8.69
CA ARG A 334 23.57 -0.43 9.63
C ARG A 334 22.43 -1.11 8.90
N ILE A 335 22.17 -2.37 9.21
CA ILE A 335 21.10 -3.16 8.61
C ILE A 335 20.17 -3.75 9.67
N SER A 336 18.94 -4.09 9.30
CA SER A 336 17.96 -4.66 10.24
C SER A 336 18.28 -6.07 10.74
N ARG A 337 19.21 -6.77 10.09
CA ARG A 337 19.49 -8.20 10.31
C ARG A 337 20.76 -8.46 11.13
N HIS A 338 21.46 -7.41 11.52
CA HIS A 338 22.68 -7.52 12.30
C HIS A 338 22.85 -6.27 13.15
N PHE A 339 23.17 -6.47 14.44
CA PHE A 339 23.27 -5.37 15.40
C PHE A 339 24.46 -4.45 15.14
N HIS A 340 25.59 -5.00 14.67
CA HIS A 340 26.78 -4.21 14.37
C HIS A 340 26.68 -3.56 12.99
N ARG A 341 27.43 -2.47 12.83
CA ARG A 341 27.67 -1.88 11.51
C ARG A 341 28.44 -2.86 10.63
N ILE A 342 28.18 -2.79 9.33
CA ILE A 342 28.87 -3.58 8.32
C ILE A 342 29.58 -2.65 7.35
N ALA A 343 30.82 -2.96 7.02
CA ALA A 343 31.66 -2.19 6.13
C ALA A 343 31.78 -2.88 4.77
N TYR A 344 31.84 -2.08 3.71
CA TYR A 344 32.11 -2.58 2.37
C TYR A 344 33.54 -3.10 2.26
N THR A 345 33.69 -4.29 1.67
CA THR A 345 34.96 -4.88 1.28
C THR A 345 34.98 -5.16 -0.23
N PRO A 346 36.07 -4.86 -0.96
CA PRO A 346 36.16 -5.09 -2.40
C PRO A 346 36.26 -6.57 -2.80
N SER A 347 36.74 -7.41 -1.88
CA SER A 347 36.80 -8.86 -1.98
C SER A 347 36.71 -9.47 -0.58
N PHE A 348 36.46 -10.77 -0.52
CA PHE A 348 36.49 -11.53 0.72
C PHE A 348 37.80 -12.30 0.84
N ASP A 349 38.23 -12.58 2.06
CA ASP A 349 39.33 -13.48 2.36
C ASP A 349 39.00 -14.93 1.96
N GLU A 350 40.03 -15.76 1.85
CA GLU A 350 39.89 -17.18 1.48
C GLU A 350 39.02 -17.92 2.51
N GLY A 351 37.74 -18.11 2.19
CA GLY A 351 36.78 -18.79 3.05
C GLY A 351 35.47 -19.14 2.35
N ASP A 352 34.71 -20.07 2.92
CA ASP A 352 33.36 -20.42 2.44
C ASP A 352 32.33 -19.44 3.00
N TRP A 353 32.29 -18.24 2.42
CA TRP A 353 31.34 -17.20 2.81
C TRP A 353 29.94 -17.46 2.26
N SER A 354 28.93 -17.21 3.11
CA SER A 354 27.53 -17.21 2.71
C SER A 354 26.86 -15.90 3.09
N CYS A 355 26.00 -15.39 2.22
CA CYS A 355 25.29 -14.14 2.45
C CYS A 355 24.20 -14.36 3.49
N SER A 356 24.29 -13.70 4.64
CA SER A 356 23.31 -13.81 5.73
C SER A 356 21.90 -13.30 5.38
N VAL A 357 21.74 -12.58 4.27
CA VAL A 357 20.44 -12.08 3.80
C VAL A 357 19.77 -13.07 2.85
N CYS A 358 20.45 -13.49 1.78
CA CYS A 358 19.87 -14.38 0.77
C CYS A 358 20.24 -15.86 0.94
N ARG A 359 21.14 -16.17 1.87
CA ARG A 359 21.67 -17.50 2.21
C ARG A 359 22.40 -18.23 1.07
N LYS A 360 22.77 -17.51 0.00
CA LYS A 360 23.57 -18.05 -1.11
C LYS A 360 25.07 -17.83 -0.85
N LYS A 361 25.89 -18.71 -1.44
CA LYS A 361 27.36 -18.58 -1.43
C LYS A 361 27.79 -17.21 -1.99
N ILE A 362 28.79 -16.62 -1.36
CA ILE A 362 29.47 -15.41 -1.82
C ILE A 362 30.65 -15.84 -2.70
N ASP A 363 30.83 -15.11 -3.79
CA ASP A 363 32.03 -15.21 -4.60
C ASP A 363 33.06 -14.24 -4.01
N ASN A 364 34.21 -14.78 -3.61
CA ASN A 364 35.20 -14.05 -2.84
C ASN A 364 35.95 -13.02 -3.69
N ASP A 365 35.94 -13.15 -5.02
CA ASP A 365 36.62 -12.24 -5.94
C ASP A 365 35.89 -10.90 -6.11
N TYR A 366 34.68 -10.77 -5.53
CA TYR A 366 33.81 -9.61 -5.69
C TYR A 366 33.40 -8.98 -4.36
N GLY A 367 32.99 -7.71 -4.46
CA GLY A 367 32.68 -6.89 -3.31
C GLY A 367 31.38 -7.26 -2.59
N GLY A 368 31.36 -6.96 -1.30
CA GLY A 368 30.23 -7.16 -0.39
C GLY A 368 30.42 -6.42 0.93
N TYR A 369 29.68 -6.82 1.95
CA TYR A 369 29.75 -6.22 3.28
C TYR A 369 30.09 -7.26 4.34
N VAL A 370 30.92 -6.87 5.29
CA VAL A 370 31.35 -7.67 6.45
C VAL A 370 31.16 -6.90 7.76
N CYS A 371 30.94 -7.61 8.87
CA CYS A 371 30.84 -7.01 10.19
C CYS A 371 32.15 -6.31 10.62
N THR A 372 32.03 -5.11 11.20
CA THR A 372 33.19 -4.37 11.73
C THR A 372 33.69 -4.87 13.09
N LYS A 373 32.88 -5.66 13.81
CA LYS A 373 33.18 -6.19 15.15
C LYS A 373 33.65 -7.65 15.14
N GLY A 374 34.04 -8.19 13.98
CA GLY A 374 34.57 -9.55 13.86
C GLY A 374 33.54 -10.67 13.96
N CYS A 375 32.24 -10.38 13.83
CA CYS A 375 31.25 -11.44 13.63
C CYS A 375 31.43 -12.10 12.27
N SER A 376 31.10 -13.39 12.16
CA SER A 376 31.02 -14.13 10.89
C SER A 376 29.77 -13.75 10.08
N TYR A 377 29.51 -12.45 9.94
CA TYR A 377 28.38 -11.91 9.18
C TYR A 377 28.90 -11.29 7.89
N ALA A 378 28.43 -11.82 6.77
CA ALA A 378 28.71 -11.31 5.44
C ALA A 378 27.42 -11.17 4.64
N ALA A 379 27.39 -10.22 3.71
CA ALA A 379 26.28 -10.05 2.79
C ALA A 379 26.78 -9.58 1.42
N HIS A 380 26.12 -10.03 0.34
CA HIS A 380 26.33 -9.42 -0.99
C HIS A 380 25.97 -7.94 -0.94
N SER A 381 26.66 -7.11 -1.73
CA SER A 381 26.40 -5.66 -1.77
C SER A 381 24.93 -5.31 -1.99
N LYS A 382 24.31 -5.93 -3.01
CA LYS A 382 22.90 -5.71 -3.35
C LYS A 382 21.92 -6.35 -2.36
N CYS A 383 22.37 -7.24 -1.48
CA CYS A 383 21.54 -7.78 -0.40
C CYS A 383 21.57 -6.87 0.84
N ALA A 384 22.75 -6.36 1.18
CA ALA A 384 22.92 -5.39 2.26
C ALA A 384 22.19 -4.05 1.97
N THR A 385 22.20 -3.59 0.71
CA THR A 385 21.59 -2.31 0.34
C THR A 385 20.14 -2.40 -0.14
N GLN A 386 19.41 -3.47 0.20
CA GLN A 386 17.97 -3.55 -0.12
C GLN A 386 17.17 -2.60 0.76
N SER A 387 16.10 -2.01 0.24
CA SER A 387 15.29 -1.01 0.95
C SER A 387 14.51 -1.54 2.16
N ASN A 388 14.33 -2.86 2.26
CA ASN A 388 13.76 -3.55 3.44
C ASN A 388 14.85 -3.96 4.47
N VAL A 389 16.13 -3.86 4.12
CA VAL A 389 17.27 -4.26 4.96
C VAL A 389 18.05 -3.05 5.47
N TRP A 390 18.22 -2.01 4.63
CA TRP A 390 18.97 -0.78 4.93
C TRP A 390 18.08 0.46 4.79
N ASP A 391 18.30 1.46 5.63
CA ASP A 391 17.54 2.71 5.71
C ASP A 391 17.99 3.80 4.72
N GLY A 392 19.07 3.55 3.97
CA GLY A 392 19.64 4.48 3.00
C GLY A 392 20.64 5.47 3.60
N ILE A 393 21.06 5.31 4.86
CA ILE A 393 21.99 6.20 5.54
C ILE A 393 23.42 5.64 5.48
N GLU A 394 24.36 6.44 4.98
CA GLU A 394 25.81 6.21 5.05
C GLU A 394 26.34 6.66 6.42
N LEU A 395 27.19 5.84 7.03
CA LEU A 395 27.72 6.05 8.39
C LEU A 395 29.24 6.23 8.42
N GLU A 396 29.92 6.25 7.27
CA GLU A 396 31.35 6.57 7.18
C GLU A 396 31.64 7.93 7.82
N GLY A 397 32.46 7.94 8.88
CA GLY A 397 32.81 9.14 9.64
C GLY A 397 31.87 9.49 10.80
N GLU A 398 30.73 8.82 10.92
CA GLU A 398 29.79 9.00 12.03
C GLU A 398 30.21 8.14 13.23
N PRO A 399 30.24 8.67 14.47
CA PRO A 399 30.51 7.86 15.66
C PRO A 399 29.42 6.79 15.85
N GLU A 400 29.76 5.66 16.49
CA GLU A 400 28.73 4.69 16.90
C GLU A 400 27.86 5.31 18.01
N ASP A 401 26.56 5.36 17.79
CA ASP A 401 25.60 5.81 18.80
C ASP A 401 25.71 4.92 20.04
N ILE A 402 25.63 5.54 21.22
CA ILE A 402 25.50 4.81 22.49
C ILE A 402 24.15 4.08 22.45
N GLU A 403 24.14 2.79 22.78
CA GLU A 403 22.92 2.00 22.83
C GLU A 403 21.87 2.71 23.72
N GLU A 404 20.71 3.04 23.15
CA GLU A 404 19.58 3.51 23.94
C GLU A 404 19.18 2.39 24.91
N GLU A 405 19.15 2.70 26.20
CA GLU A 405 18.73 1.76 27.24
C GLU A 405 17.33 1.22 26.92
N VAL A 406 17.24 -0.09 26.65
CA VAL A 406 15.96 -0.75 26.36
C VAL A 406 15.21 -0.90 27.67
N LEU A 407 14.22 -0.04 27.89
CA LEU A 407 13.36 -0.11 29.07
C LEU A 407 12.68 -1.50 29.16
N PRO A 408 12.67 -2.13 30.35
CA PRO A 408 12.04 -3.44 30.54
C PRO A 408 10.53 -3.35 30.29
N PRO A 409 9.89 -4.44 29.85
CA PRO A 409 8.45 -4.42 29.58
C PRO A 409 7.59 -4.19 30.83
N PHE A 410 8.07 -4.59 32.01
CA PHE A 410 7.37 -4.38 33.27
C PHE A 410 8.36 -4.21 34.42
N LEU A 411 7.82 -3.78 35.57
CA LEU A 411 8.52 -3.78 36.85
C LEU A 411 7.95 -4.92 37.70
N GLU A 412 8.81 -5.75 38.27
CA GLU A 412 8.41 -6.79 39.23
C GLU A 412 8.29 -6.16 40.62
N ILE A 413 7.09 -6.24 41.21
CA ILE A 413 6.81 -5.66 42.52
C ILE A 413 7.07 -6.69 43.63
N SER A 414 6.70 -7.93 43.36
CA SER A 414 6.94 -9.10 44.21
C SER A 414 6.88 -10.36 43.34
N ASP A 415 7.20 -11.51 43.92
CA ASP A 415 7.19 -12.81 43.22
C ASP A 415 5.87 -13.04 42.46
N GLY A 416 5.98 -13.08 41.13
CA GLY A 416 4.85 -13.27 40.21
C GLY A 416 3.87 -12.11 40.10
N ILE A 417 4.14 -10.92 40.66
CA ILE A 417 3.29 -9.72 40.55
C ILE A 417 4.05 -8.59 39.83
N ILE A 418 3.49 -8.10 38.73
CA ILE A 418 4.12 -7.12 37.85
C ILE A 418 3.26 -5.87 37.66
N GLN A 419 3.92 -4.75 37.40
CA GLN A 419 3.33 -3.54 36.82
C GLN A 419 3.75 -3.42 35.36
N HIS A 420 2.82 -3.70 34.45
CA HIS A 420 3.09 -3.74 33.02
C HIS A 420 3.01 -2.34 32.37
N PHE A 421 3.89 -2.02 31.41
CA PHE A 421 3.97 -0.69 30.81
C PHE A 421 2.67 -0.22 30.15
N SER A 422 1.89 -1.15 29.60
CA SER A 422 0.61 -0.86 28.94
C SER A 422 -0.57 -0.81 29.91
N HIS A 423 -0.37 -1.18 31.17
CA HIS A 423 -1.43 -1.29 32.18
C HIS A 423 -0.90 -0.86 33.55
N GLN A 424 -0.43 0.37 33.63
CA GLN A 424 0.30 0.89 34.80
C GLN A 424 -0.59 1.12 36.03
N GLN A 425 -1.90 1.28 35.84
CA GLN A 425 -2.83 1.64 36.91
C GLN A 425 -3.14 0.48 37.86
N HIS A 426 -2.96 -0.77 37.42
CA HIS A 426 -3.24 -1.97 38.20
C HIS A 426 -2.05 -2.93 38.17
N HIS A 427 -2.03 -3.87 39.10
CA HIS A 427 -1.03 -4.93 39.14
C HIS A 427 -1.56 -6.22 38.52
N MET A 428 -0.67 -6.94 37.84
CA MET A 428 -0.97 -8.22 37.22
C MET A 428 -0.26 -9.34 37.95
N LYS A 429 -0.94 -10.45 38.17
CA LYS A 429 -0.40 -11.65 38.81
C LYS A 429 -0.22 -12.78 37.79
N LEU A 430 0.88 -13.50 37.88
CA LEU A 430 1.12 -14.72 37.12
C LEU A 430 0.20 -15.84 37.63
N ASP A 431 -0.62 -16.37 36.74
CA ASP A 431 -1.49 -17.51 36.99
C ASP A 431 -1.07 -18.68 36.10
N GLU A 432 -1.06 -19.87 36.68
CA GLU A 432 -0.85 -21.10 35.93
C GLU A 432 -2.16 -21.60 35.31
N ASN A 433 -2.14 -21.93 34.03
CA ASN A 433 -3.29 -22.50 33.33
C ASN A 433 -3.42 -24.02 33.59
N THR A 434 -3.62 -24.40 34.85
CA THR A 434 -3.76 -25.80 35.31
C THR A 434 -5.20 -26.34 35.23
N GLY A 435 -6.16 -25.51 34.81
CA GLY A 435 -7.56 -25.88 34.70
C GLY A 435 -7.81 -26.98 33.66
N ARG A 436 -8.61 -27.99 34.04
CA ARG A 436 -9.11 -29.01 33.10
C ARG A 436 -10.12 -28.43 32.10
N ASP A 437 -10.84 -27.39 32.51
CA ASP A 437 -11.88 -26.74 31.70
C ASP A 437 -11.31 -25.50 31.00
N TYR A 438 -11.42 -25.47 29.67
CA TYR A 438 -10.98 -24.35 28.84
C TYR A 438 -12.05 -23.25 28.79
N ASP A 439 -11.71 -22.06 29.29
CA ASP A 439 -12.54 -20.87 29.14
C ASP A 439 -12.21 -20.15 27.83
N GLU A 440 -13.13 -20.24 26.88
CA GLU A 440 -12.98 -19.62 25.57
C GLU A 440 -13.04 -18.09 25.56
N ASN A 441 -13.37 -17.46 26.70
CA ASN A 441 -13.47 -16.01 26.84
C ASN A 441 -12.18 -15.38 27.40
N LYS A 442 -11.23 -16.20 27.90
CA LYS A 442 -9.90 -15.70 28.30
C LYS A 442 -9.07 -15.43 27.05
N GLU A 443 -8.92 -14.15 26.70
CA GLU A 443 -8.17 -13.68 25.54
C GLU A 443 -7.03 -12.75 25.98
N CYS A 444 -5.86 -12.92 25.36
CA CYS A 444 -4.73 -12.04 25.58
C CYS A 444 -4.94 -10.70 24.86
N GLU A 445 -4.80 -9.61 25.61
CA GLU A 445 -4.99 -8.22 25.15
C GLU A 445 -3.89 -7.77 24.17
N ALA A 446 -2.69 -8.35 24.23
CA ALA A 446 -1.62 -8.04 23.30
C ALA A 446 -1.80 -8.72 21.94
N CYS A 447 -2.05 -10.03 21.94
CA CYS A 447 -2.03 -10.81 20.69
C CYS A 447 -3.43 -11.12 20.15
N ILE A 448 -4.50 -10.82 20.90
CA ILE A 448 -5.91 -11.10 20.56
C ILE A 448 -6.10 -12.58 20.24
N ARG A 449 -5.57 -13.45 21.11
CA ARG A 449 -5.78 -14.90 21.01
C ARG A 449 -6.21 -15.47 22.34
N PRO A 450 -7.03 -16.53 22.32
CA PRO A 450 -7.38 -17.25 23.53
C PRO A 450 -6.15 -17.79 24.27
N ILE A 451 -6.26 -17.87 25.59
CA ILE A 451 -5.28 -18.53 26.45
C ILE A 451 -5.49 -20.05 26.39
N TYR A 452 -4.92 -20.70 25.38
CA TYR A 452 -5.07 -22.16 25.22
C TYR A 452 -4.21 -22.95 26.21
N PHE A 453 -2.97 -22.54 26.41
CA PHE A 453 -1.93 -23.24 27.17
C PHE A 453 -0.97 -22.23 27.80
N GLY A 454 -0.11 -22.70 28.71
CA GLY A 454 0.95 -21.90 29.33
C GLY A 454 0.45 -20.94 30.40
N ASN A 455 1.38 -20.27 31.06
CA ASN A 455 1.07 -19.27 32.08
C ASN A 455 0.64 -17.96 31.44
N TYR A 456 -0.09 -17.16 32.21
CA TYR A 456 -0.56 -15.86 31.78
C TYR A 456 -0.59 -14.91 32.97
N TYR A 457 -0.47 -13.62 32.69
CA TYR A 457 -0.70 -12.59 33.69
C TYR A 457 -2.15 -12.14 33.63
N SER A 458 -2.83 -12.09 34.78
CA SER A 458 -4.17 -11.54 34.93
C SER A 458 -4.15 -10.33 35.84
N CYS A 459 -4.91 -9.29 35.49
CA CYS A 459 -5.07 -8.13 36.34
C CYS A 459 -5.94 -8.47 37.56
N LEU A 460 -5.55 -7.98 38.73
CA LEU A 460 -6.28 -8.21 39.98
C LEU A 460 -7.59 -7.43 40.07
N GLU A 461 -7.74 -6.38 39.26
CA GLU A 461 -8.82 -5.38 39.37
C GLU A 461 -9.77 -5.39 38.16
N CYS A 462 -9.32 -5.84 36.99
CA CYS A 462 -10.12 -5.87 35.77
C CYS A 462 -9.83 -7.10 34.90
N GLY A 463 -10.59 -7.28 33.82
CA GLY A 463 -10.44 -8.42 32.91
C GLY A 463 -9.22 -8.40 31.98
N PHE A 464 -8.19 -7.60 32.28
CA PHE A 464 -7.01 -7.47 31.43
C PHE A 464 -6.08 -8.68 31.61
N ILE A 465 -5.80 -9.40 30.51
CA ILE A 465 -5.02 -10.64 30.50
C ILE A 465 -3.93 -10.57 29.44
N LEU A 466 -2.73 -11.07 29.74
CA LEU A 466 -1.64 -11.22 28.78
C LEU A 466 -1.06 -12.64 28.87
N HIS A 467 -0.72 -13.27 27.75
CA HIS A 467 0.21 -14.41 27.79
C HIS A 467 1.51 -13.98 28.46
N GLU A 468 2.18 -14.89 29.17
CA GLU A 468 3.51 -14.63 29.75
C GLU A 468 4.50 -14.10 28.69
N GLU A 469 4.54 -14.75 27.52
CA GLU A 469 5.35 -14.31 26.37
C GLU A 469 4.97 -12.91 25.88
N CYS A 470 3.67 -12.57 25.91
CA CYS A 470 3.18 -11.26 25.50
C CYS A 470 3.51 -10.15 26.50
N ALA A 471 3.54 -10.46 27.79
CA ALA A 471 3.97 -9.54 28.84
C ALA A 471 5.47 -9.26 28.75
N ASN A 472 6.27 -10.20 28.22
CA ASN A 472 7.73 -10.06 28.07
C ASN A 472 8.18 -9.42 26.74
N LEU A 473 7.25 -8.95 25.89
CA LEU A 473 7.60 -8.33 24.61
C LEU A 473 8.48 -7.09 24.81
N SER A 474 9.65 -7.08 24.16
CA SER A 474 10.56 -5.93 24.20
C SER A 474 9.88 -4.68 23.62
N ARG A 475 10.05 -3.53 24.28
CA ARG A 475 9.44 -2.27 23.84
C ARG A 475 9.99 -1.74 22.51
N LYS A 476 11.20 -2.16 22.14
CA LYS A 476 11.90 -1.78 20.91
C LYS A 476 12.51 -3.02 20.27
N ILE A 477 12.34 -3.19 18.97
CA ILE A 477 12.93 -4.32 18.21
C ILE A 477 13.45 -3.88 16.84
N HIS A 478 14.49 -4.55 16.36
CA HIS A 478 14.85 -4.58 14.95
C HIS A 478 14.18 -5.78 14.28
N HIS A 479 13.58 -5.59 13.11
CA HIS A 479 12.89 -6.65 12.40
C HIS A 479 13.48 -6.89 11.01
N PRO A 480 13.77 -8.14 10.59
CA PRO A 480 14.51 -8.43 9.34
C PRO A 480 13.93 -7.89 8.02
N ILE A 481 12.65 -7.51 8.00
CA ILE A 481 11.94 -6.99 6.82
C ILE A 481 11.76 -5.45 6.85
N HIS A 482 12.32 -4.77 7.84
CA HIS A 482 12.27 -3.30 7.93
C HIS A 482 13.53 -2.72 8.56
N PRO A 483 14.18 -1.71 7.94
CA PRO A 483 15.46 -1.18 8.41
C PRO A 483 15.38 -0.38 9.72
N HIS A 484 14.25 0.29 9.98
CA HIS A 484 14.12 1.14 11.16
C HIS A 484 13.74 0.36 12.41
N LEU A 485 14.12 0.91 13.57
CA LEU A 485 13.70 0.40 14.87
C LEU A 485 12.17 0.52 15.01
N LEU A 486 11.53 -0.55 15.50
CA LEU A 486 10.10 -0.60 15.75
C LEU A 486 9.81 -0.47 17.23
N ASN A 487 8.74 0.26 17.57
CA ASN A 487 8.27 0.45 18.93
C ASN A 487 7.00 -0.36 19.17
N LEU A 488 6.88 -0.95 20.35
CA LEU A 488 5.68 -1.65 20.78
C LEU A 488 4.63 -0.64 21.25
N ILE A 489 3.45 -0.68 20.65
CA ILE A 489 2.32 0.19 20.99
C ILE A 489 1.21 -0.65 21.60
N GLY A 490 0.75 -0.22 22.79
CA GLY A 490 -0.32 -0.86 23.54
C GLY A 490 -1.70 -0.35 23.13
N GLY A 491 -2.40 -1.08 22.26
CA GLY A 491 -3.80 -0.82 21.90
C GLY A 491 -4.05 0.47 21.10
N PHE A 492 -5.21 0.55 20.44
CA PHE A 492 -5.66 1.74 19.71
C PHE A 492 -7.13 1.99 20.09
N ASP A 493 -7.44 3.17 20.62
CA ASP A 493 -8.76 3.59 21.09
C ASP A 493 -9.55 4.44 20.07
N GLY A 494 -8.95 4.73 18.91
CA GLY A 494 -9.53 5.59 17.87
C GLY A 494 -10.27 4.87 16.74
N VAL A 495 -10.89 5.67 15.85
CA VAL A 495 -11.55 5.20 14.62
C VAL A 495 -10.52 4.89 13.53
N ILE A 496 -10.54 3.66 13.02
CA ILE A 496 -9.38 3.09 12.32
C ILE A 496 -9.54 3.08 10.79
N ASN A 497 -8.53 3.43 10.00
CA ASN A 497 -8.61 3.50 8.53
C ASN A 497 -8.08 2.21 7.86
N TYR A 498 -8.92 1.53 7.07
CA TYR A 498 -8.54 0.28 6.40
C TYR A 498 -7.25 0.37 5.56
N TYR A 499 -6.94 1.54 4.97
CA TYR A 499 -5.81 1.71 4.06
C TYR A 499 -4.47 2.05 4.73
N ASN A 500 -4.50 2.53 5.98
CA ASN A 500 -3.30 2.99 6.68
C ASN A 500 -2.82 2.04 7.77
N ASP A 501 -3.70 1.16 8.27
CA ASP A 501 -3.47 0.45 9.53
C ASP A 501 -3.41 -1.08 9.32
N LYS A 502 -2.74 -1.49 8.24
CA LYS A 502 -2.54 -2.90 7.87
C LYS A 502 -1.16 -3.38 8.29
N CYS A 503 -1.07 -4.66 8.63
CA CYS A 503 0.23 -5.30 8.84
C CYS A 503 1.02 -5.28 7.53
N SER A 504 2.32 -5.05 7.62
CA SER A 504 3.22 -5.00 6.47
C SER A 504 3.70 -6.39 6.04
N ALA A 505 3.51 -7.41 6.89
CA ALA A 505 3.91 -8.79 6.64
C ALA A 505 2.73 -9.72 6.29
N CYS A 506 1.52 -9.41 6.75
CA CYS A 506 0.35 -10.24 6.53
C CYS A 506 -0.87 -9.40 6.14
N ILE A 507 -1.87 -10.07 5.56
CA ILE A 507 -3.12 -9.45 5.10
C ILE A 507 -4.03 -8.92 6.23
N GLY A 508 -3.68 -9.22 7.49
CA GLY A 508 -4.47 -8.81 8.66
C GLY A 508 -4.30 -7.33 8.98
N LEU A 509 -5.30 -6.75 9.62
CA LEU A 509 -5.18 -5.37 10.13
C LEU A 509 -4.59 -5.39 11.55
N CYS A 510 -3.62 -4.51 11.82
CA CYS A 510 -3.03 -4.34 13.15
C CYS A 510 -3.99 -3.56 14.05
N LYS A 511 -5.02 -4.23 14.58
CA LYS A 511 -6.11 -3.58 15.32
C LYS A 511 -6.59 -4.44 16.48
N GLY A 512 -6.92 -3.82 17.61
CA GLY A 512 -7.55 -4.45 18.77
C GLY A 512 -6.60 -5.01 19.83
N GLY A 513 -5.30 -5.10 19.53
CA GLY A 513 -4.25 -5.59 20.42
C GLY A 513 -2.96 -4.83 20.17
N PHE A 514 -1.84 -5.32 20.69
CA PHE A 514 -0.55 -4.66 20.55
C PHE A 514 -0.01 -4.86 19.13
N PHE A 515 0.81 -3.91 18.69
CA PHE A 515 1.51 -3.97 17.42
C PHE A 515 2.83 -3.22 17.53
N TYR A 516 3.75 -3.54 16.62
CA TYR A 516 4.98 -2.81 16.44
C TYR A 516 4.82 -1.79 15.32
N ASP A 517 5.17 -0.53 15.56
CA ASP A 517 5.13 0.54 14.58
C ASP A 517 6.50 1.18 14.36
N CYS A 518 6.70 1.73 13.17
CA CYS A 518 7.88 2.52 12.87
C CYS A 518 7.64 4.00 13.21
N GLY A 519 8.34 4.51 14.23
CA GLY A 519 8.23 5.91 14.65
C GLY A 519 8.85 6.93 13.68
N LYS A 520 9.49 6.50 12.59
CA LYS A 520 10.12 7.41 11.62
C LYS A 520 9.05 8.17 10.82
N GLN A 521 9.16 9.50 10.81
CA GLN A 521 8.21 10.36 10.12
C GLN A 521 8.06 9.97 8.64
N GLY A 522 6.81 9.78 8.19
CA GLY A 522 6.49 9.39 6.82
C GLY A 522 6.60 7.88 6.54
N CYS A 523 7.09 7.07 7.49
CA CYS A 523 7.04 5.62 7.41
C CYS A 523 5.72 5.10 7.98
N LYS A 524 5.05 4.19 7.28
CA LYS A 524 3.78 3.56 7.72
C LYS A 524 3.95 2.05 7.97
N PHE A 525 5.15 1.66 8.38
CA PHE A 525 5.46 0.26 8.59
C PHE A 525 4.93 -0.19 9.94
N MET A 526 4.17 -1.28 9.95
CA MET A 526 3.51 -1.82 11.13
C MET A 526 3.46 -3.34 11.07
N LEU A 527 3.60 -4.00 12.22
CA LEU A 527 3.50 -5.46 12.36
C LEU A 527 2.64 -5.84 13.55
N HIS A 528 1.84 -6.89 13.42
CA HIS A 528 1.29 -7.58 14.59
C HIS A 528 2.42 -8.10 15.47
N VAL A 529 2.19 -8.20 16.79
CA VAL A 529 3.15 -8.82 17.70
C VAL A 529 3.59 -10.20 17.22
N GLN A 530 2.67 -11.06 16.75
CA GLN A 530 3.04 -12.39 16.25
C GLN A 530 3.86 -12.35 14.97
N CYS A 531 3.58 -11.39 14.06
CA CYS A 531 4.39 -11.23 12.86
C CYS A 531 5.80 -10.73 13.20
N ALA A 532 5.90 -9.84 14.20
CA ALA A 532 7.16 -9.26 14.64
C ALA A 532 8.04 -10.22 15.44
N THR A 533 7.45 -11.14 16.20
CA THR A 533 8.20 -12.13 17.00
C THR A 533 8.52 -13.41 16.22
N THR A 534 7.97 -13.59 15.01
CA THR A 534 8.35 -14.72 14.16
C THR A 534 9.74 -14.46 13.57
N SER A 535 10.73 -15.23 14.03
CA SER A 535 12.13 -15.09 13.62
C SER A 535 12.54 -16.09 12.52
N GLU A 536 13.65 -15.79 11.85
CA GLU A 536 14.38 -16.75 11.02
C GLU A 536 15.59 -17.31 11.79
N PRO A 537 15.96 -18.59 11.62
CA PRO A 537 15.29 -19.62 10.82
C PRO A 537 13.96 -20.08 11.44
N LEU A 538 12.91 -20.16 10.61
CA LEU A 538 11.61 -20.68 11.01
C LEU A 538 11.55 -22.19 10.74
N VAL A 539 11.56 -22.99 11.81
CA VAL A 539 11.25 -24.42 11.76
C VAL A 539 9.74 -24.58 11.95
N HIS A 540 9.05 -25.16 10.97
CA HIS A 540 7.59 -25.16 10.96
C HIS A 540 7.03 -26.49 10.45
N GLU A 541 6.03 -27.07 11.12
CA GLU A 541 5.56 -28.45 10.87
C GLU A 541 5.08 -28.72 9.44
N SER A 542 4.68 -27.69 8.69
CA SER A 542 4.31 -27.83 7.28
C SER A 542 5.48 -28.18 6.35
N HIS A 543 6.73 -28.00 6.80
CA HIS A 543 7.91 -28.22 5.97
C HIS A 543 9.14 -28.66 6.80
N ARG A 544 9.94 -29.59 6.25
CA ARG A 544 11.07 -30.20 6.95
C ARG A 544 12.32 -29.31 7.05
N HIS A 545 12.55 -28.43 6.09
CA HIS A 545 13.74 -27.57 6.08
C HIS A 545 13.43 -26.25 6.78
N PRO A 546 14.42 -25.61 7.43
CA PRO A 546 14.27 -24.28 7.97
C PRO A 546 13.95 -23.24 6.89
N LEU A 547 13.09 -22.28 7.22
CA LEU A 547 12.67 -21.23 6.30
C LEU A 547 13.28 -19.88 6.70
N PHE A 548 13.61 -19.05 5.70
CA PHE A 548 14.30 -17.76 5.87
C PHE A 548 13.60 -16.65 5.09
N LEU A 549 13.68 -15.41 5.56
CA LEU A 549 13.09 -14.25 4.91
C LEU A 549 14.03 -13.75 3.80
N THR A 550 14.08 -14.45 2.67
CA THR A 550 15.01 -14.13 1.56
C THR A 550 14.37 -13.31 0.43
N SER A 551 13.08 -12.98 0.55
CA SER A 551 12.31 -12.24 -0.45
C SER A 551 12.87 -10.84 -0.68
N LYS A 552 13.00 -10.46 -1.96
CA LYS A 552 13.41 -9.11 -2.35
C LYS A 552 12.22 -8.16 -2.37
N PRO A 553 12.42 -6.85 -2.13
CA PRO A 553 11.36 -5.86 -2.30
C PRO A 553 10.68 -5.97 -3.67
N GLY A 554 9.35 -6.13 -3.68
CA GLY A 554 8.56 -6.23 -4.91
C GLY A 554 8.46 -7.65 -5.50
N GLU A 555 9.24 -8.61 -5.00
CA GLU A 555 9.13 -10.01 -5.36
C GLU A 555 7.85 -10.61 -4.74
N LYS A 556 7.04 -11.30 -5.57
CA LYS A 556 5.81 -11.94 -5.10
C LYS A 556 5.93 -13.44 -5.19
N ILE A 557 6.18 -14.07 -4.05
CA ILE A 557 6.21 -15.52 -3.91
C ILE A 557 4.88 -15.98 -3.32
N ARG A 558 4.23 -16.95 -3.99
CA ARG A 558 2.97 -17.51 -3.48
C ARG A 558 3.23 -18.48 -2.35
N CYS A 559 2.49 -18.34 -1.26
CA CYS A 559 2.53 -19.30 -0.17
C CYS A 559 2.17 -20.71 -0.66
N SER A 560 3.00 -21.70 -0.36
CA SER A 560 2.79 -23.10 -0.69
C SER A 560 1.51 -23.67 -0.07
N VAL A 561 1.08 -23.13 1.08
CA VAL A 561 -0.09 -23.59 1.84
C VAL A 561 -1.37 -22.85 1.42
N CYS A 562 -1.41 -21.52 1.51
CA CYS A 562 -2.64 -20.77 1.26
C CYS A 562 -2.79 -20.24 -0.17
N LYS A 563 -1.71 -20.21 -0.96
CA LYS A 563 -1.65 -19.63 -2.30
C LYS A 563 -1.86 -18.10 -2.37
N ASP A 564 -2.00 -17.43 -1.24
CA ASP A 564 -1.99 -15.96 -1.12
C ASP A 564 -0.56 -15.43 -0.93
N SER A 565 -0.29 -14.15 -1.26
CA SER A 565 1.07 -13.57 -1.19
C SER A 565 1.13 -12.09 -0.82
N GLU A 566 2.00 -11.75 0.13
CA GLU A 566 2.64 -10.43 0.30
C GLU A 566 4.14 -10.63 0.58
N GLU A 567 4.52 -11.08 1.77
CA GLU A 567 5.90 -11.46 2.18
C GLU A 567 5.94 -12.91 2.71
N THR A 568 7.05 -13.64 2.50
CA THR A 568 7.15 -15.08 2.78
C THR A 568 8.49 -15.52 3.39
N PHE A 569 8.42 -16.53 4.25
CA PHE A 569 9.55 -17.37 4.64
C PHE A 569 9.79 -18.42 3.56
N ASN A 570 11.02 -18.49 3.05
CA ASN A 570 11.40 -19.30 1.90
C ASN A 570 12.39 -20.38 2.32
N CYS A 571 12.20 -21.58 1.78
CA CYS A 571 13.18 -22.64 1.86
C CYS A 571 14.31 -22.36 0.87
N ILE A 572 15.56 -22.62 1.27
CA ILE A 572 16.73 -22.47 0.39
C ILE A 572 17.09 -23.75 -0.35
N GLU A 573 16.51 -24.88 0.07
CA GLU A 573 16.74 -26.21 -0.53
C GLU A 573 15.66 -26.61 -1.54
N CYS A 574 14.47 -25.99 -1.50
CA CYS A 574 13.38 -26.27 -2.44
C CYS A 574 12.43 -25.06 -2.57
N ASP A 575 11.48 -25.12 -3.51
CA ASP A 575 10.55 -24.02 -3.82
C ASP A 575 9.42 -23.81 -2.78
N PHE A 576 9.61 -24.25 -1.53
CA PHE A 576 8.61 -24.07 -0.50
C PHE A 576 8.65 -22.65 0.08
N ALA A 577 7.51 -21.97 0.09
CA ALA A 577 7.35 -20.66 0.69
C ALA A 577 6.13 -20.62 1.63
N LEU A 578 6.24 -19.89 2.73
CA LEU A 578 5.20 -19.78 3.76
C LEU A 578 4.94 -18.31 4.07
N CYS A 579 3.71 -17.84 3.86
CA CYS A 579 3.36 -16.47 4.24
C CYS A 579 3.28 -16.33 5.77
N PHE A 580 3.49 -15.12 6.28
CA PHE A 580 3.38 -14.81 7.71
C PHE A 580 2.03 -15.25 8.31
N TYR A 581 0.92 -15.08 7.58
CA TYR A 581 -0.39 -15.52 8.07
C TYR A 581 -0.44 -17.02 8.37
N CYS A 582 0.21 -17.86 7.54
CA CYS A 582 0.28 -19.29 7.79
C CYS A 582 1.31 -19.65 8.86
N ALA A 583 2.43 -18.91 8.92
CA ALA A 583 3.48 -19.11 9.92
C ALA A 583 2.99 -18.84 11.35
N ILE A 584 2.13 -17.84 11.54
CA ILE A 584 1.65 -17.46 12.87
C ILE A 584 0.49 -18.33 13.36
N LEU A 585 -0.07 -19.25 12.57
CA LEU A 585 -1.20 -20.07 13.03
C LEU A 585 -0.78 -20.93 14.23
N PRO A 586 -1.57 -20.98 15.31
CA PRO A 586 -1.29 -21.90 16.41
C PRO A 586 -1.24 -23.34 15.90
N GLN A 587 -0.18 -24.08 16.22
CA GLN A 587 -0.11 -25.51 15.84
C GLN A 587 -1.11 -26.36 16.62
N LYS A 588 -1.44 -25.93 17.84
CA LYS A 588 -2.37 -26.59 18.75
C LYS A 588 -3.36 -25.61 19.32
N VAL A 589 -4.61 -26.02 19.44
CA VAL A 589 -5.72 -25.22 19.98
C VAL A 589 -6.65 -26.08 20.84
N ARG A 590 -7.33 -25.44 21.81
CA ARG A 590 -8.41 -26.08 22.57
C ARG A 590 -9.78 -25.68 22.02
N TYR A 591 -10.73 -26.60 22.10
CA TYR A 591 -12.10 -26.40 21.65
C TYR A 591 -13.05 -26.71 22.81
N LYS A 592 -13.94 -25.79 23.20
CA LYS A 592 -14.76 -25.96 24.41
C LYS A 592 -15.67 -27.19 24.43
N HIS A 593 -15.95 -27.79 23.27
CA HIS A 593 -16.80 -28.97 23.14
C HIS A 593 -16.02 -30.28 23.01
N ASP A 594 -14.69 -30.21 23.00
CA ASP A 594 -13.80 -31.38 23.00
C ASP A 594 -12.72 -31.23 24.07
N LYS A 595 -12.49 -32.27 24.86
CA LYS A 595 -11.44 -32.26 25.88
C LYS A 595 -10.05 -32.40 25.28
N HIS A 596 -9.96 -32.93 24.06
CA HIS A 596 -8.69 -33.17 23.39
C HIS A 596 -8.22 -31.93 22.65
N THR A 597 -6.90 -31.85 22.49
CA THR A 597 -6.26 -30.75 21.77
C THR A 597 -6.36 -31.00 20.27
N LEU A 598 -6.81 -29.98 19.53
CA LEU A 598 -6.83 -30.05 18.07
C LEU A 598 -5.47 -29.58 17.53
N THR A 599 -4.96 -30.31 16.54
CA THR A 599 -3.69 -30.01 15.87
C THR A 599 -3.94 -29.49 14.47
N LEU A 600 -3.11 -28.57 14.01
CA LEU A 600 -3.17 -27.99 12.68
C LEU A 600 -2.67 -29.00 11.63
N SER A 601 -3.54 -29.35 10.69
CA SER A 601 -3.21 -30.22 9.57
C SER A 601 -2.97 -29.41 8.29
N TYR A 602 -1.99 -29.84 7.50
CA TYR A 602 -1.61 -29.23 6.22
C TYR A 602 -2.05 -30.05 4.99
N GLY A 603 -2.95 -31.01 5.20
CA GLY A 603 -3.61 -31.78 4.15
C GLY A 603 -2.73 -32.86 3.53
N LYS A 604 -2.98 -34.11 3.92
CA LYS A 604 -2.40 -35.32 3.31
C LYS A 604 -3.42 -36.43 3.06
N GLU A 605 -4.70 -36.18 3.35
CA GLU A 605 -5.72 -37.22 3.44
C GLU A 605 -6.68 -37.21 2.25
N THR A 606 -7.01 -38.40 1.77
CA THR A 606 -8.08 -38.66 0.81
C THR A 606 -9.36 -39.00 1.57
N GLY A 607 -10.41 -38.18 1.44
CA GLY A 607 -11.68 -38.41 2.12
C GLY A 607 -12.65 -37.23 2.04
N THR A 608 -13.70 -37.27 2.84
CA THR A 608 -14.64 -36.16 3.05
C THR A 608 -14.87 -35.95 4.54
N SER A 609 -14.48 -34.78 5.05
CA SER A 609 -14.73 -34.38 6.44
C SER A 609 -15.55 -33.10 6.48
N TRP A 610 -16.26 -32.89 7.59
CA TRP A 610 -17.20 -31.78 7.79
C TRP A 610 -16.80 -31.00 9.03
N CYS A 611 -16.87 -29.67 8.94
CA CYS A 611 -16.59 -28.81 10.08
C CYS A 611 -17.74 -28.89 11.09
N GLU A 612 -17.44 -29.25 12.33
CA GLU A 612 -18.46 -29.39 13.39
C GLU A 612 -19.17 -28.06 13.72
N VAL A 613 -18.50 -26.92 13.55
CA VAL A 613 -19.07 -25.61 13.87
C VAL A 613 -20.05 -25.12 12.81
N CYS A 614 -19.70 -25.24 11.53
CA CYS A 614 -20.48 -24.65 10.43
C CYS A 614 -21.18 -25.68 9.55
N GLU A 615 -20.98 -26.98 9.82
CA GLU A 615 -21.56 -28.11 9.10
C GLU A 615 -21.23 -28.08 7.60
N ALA A 616 -20.16 -27.40 7.21
CA ALA A 616 -19.70 -27.30 5.83
C ALA A 616 -18.48 -28.16 5.58
N LYS A 617 -18.36 -28.64 4.34
CA LYS A 617 -17.26 -29.52 3.90
C LYS A 617 -15.90 -28.86 4.12
N ILE A 618 -14.94 -29.64 4.64
CA ILE A 618 -13.55 -29.23 4.78
C ILE A 618 -12.77 -29.57 3.52
N ASN A 619 -11.93 -28.64 3.08
CA ASN A 619 -10.95 -28.92 2.05
C ASN A 619 -9.75 -29.66 2.69
N LEU A 620 -9.72 -30.98 2.55
CA LEU A 620 -8.64 -31.83 3.09
C LEU A 620 -7.28 -31.62 2.41
N LYS A 621 -7.23 -30.92 1.27
CA LYS A 621 -5.97 -30.47 0.64
C LYS A 621 -5.48 -29.13 1.20
N GLY A 622 -6.32 -28.48 2.01
CA GLY A 622 -6.03 -27.20 2.66
C GLY A 622 -5.65 -27.38 4.13
N ARG A 623 -5.66 -26.26 4.84
CA ARG A 623 -5.38 -26.19 6.28
C ARG A 623 -6.67 -26.27 7.11
N PHE A 624 -6.66 -27.09 8.14
CA PHE A 624 -7.77 -27.25 9.08
C PHE A 624 -7.26 -27.82 10.40
N TYR A 625 -8.05 -27.65 11.47
CA TYR A 625 -7.74 -28.27 12.76
C TYR A 625 -8.44 -29.62 12.86
N MET A 626 -7.76 -30.60 13.43
CA MET A 626 -8.35 -31.91 13.71
C MET A 626 -7.86 -32.49 15.03
N CYS A 627 -8.69 -33.29 15.65
CA CYS A 627 -8.27 -34.16 16.74
C CYS A 627 -7.59 -35.41 16.14
N ASN A 628 -6.34 -35.68 16.52
CA ASN A 628 -5.57 -36.85 16.07
C ASN A 628 -5.85 -38.10 16.90
N GLU A 629 -6.75 -38.02 17.89
CA GLU A 629 -7.13 -39.13 18.75
C GLU A 629 -8.38 -39.82 18.18
N TYR A 630 -9.46 -39.94 18.96
CA TYR A 630 -10.64 -40.75 18.59
C TYR A 630 -11.91 -39.93 18.34
N CYS A 631 -11.82 -38.60 18.38
CA CYS A 631 -12.99 -37.73 18.45
C CYS A 631 -13.58 -37.40 17.08
N CYS A 632 -12.81 -37.60 16.01
CA CYS A 632 -13.17 -37.23 14.63
C CYS A 632 -13.56 -35.75 14.46
N VAL A 633 -13.25 -34.89 15.45
CA VAL A 633 -13.52 -33.47 15.41
C VAL A 633 -12.60 -32.82 14.40
N THR A 634 -13.21 -32.13 13.43
CA THR A 634 -12.49 -31.34 12.44
C THR A 634 -13.12 -29.96 12.33
N LEU A 635 -12.31 -28.91 12.26
CA LEU A 635 -12.76 -27.52 12.24
C LEU A 635 -12.01 -26.71 11.19
N HIS A 636 -12.72 -25.82 10.47
CA HIS A 636 -12.04 -24.80 9.67
C HIS A 636 -11.22 -23.87 10.57
N ILE A 637 -10.10 -23.36 10.05
CA ILE A 637 -9.28 -22.34 10.74
C ILE A 637 -10.16 -21.17 11.21
N LYS A 638 -10.98 -20.62 10.32
CA LYS A 638 -11.86 -19.48 10.60
C LYS A 638 -12.99 -19.81 11.59
N CYS A 639 -13.46 -21.05 11.62
CA CYS A 639 -14.44 -21.50 12.62
C CYS A 639 -13.83 -21.58 14.02
N THR A 640 -12.54 -21.87 14.10
CA THR A 640 -11.81 -22.02 15.37
C THR A 640 -11.30 -20.68 15.90
N LEU A 641 -10.68 -19.89 15.01
CA LEU A 641 -9.96 -18.66 15.36
C LEU A 641 -10.74 -17.38 15.03
N GLY A 642 -11.85 -17.47 14.28
CA GLY A 642 -12.52 -16.30 13.72
C GLY A 642 -11.69 -15.59 12.66
N ASP A 643 -11.97 -14.30 12.45
CA ASP A 643 -11.06 -13.42 11.73
C ASP A 643 -9.95 -13.00 12.71
N LEU A 644 -8.74 -13.54 12.51
CA LEU A 644 -7.58 -13.27 13.36
C LEU A 644 -7.32 -11.77 13.49
N HIS A 645 -6.89 -11.35 14.69
CA HIS A 645 -6.57 -9.97 15.02
C HIS A 645 -7.79 -9.01 14.96
N MET A 646 -9.01 -9.50 15.20
CA MET A 646 -10.23 -8.70 15.27
C MET A 646 -10.85 -8.81 16.67
N ARG A 647 -10.78 -7.72 17.43
CA ARG A 647 -11.37 -7.66 18.77
C ARG A 647 -12.85 -7.21 18.71
N PRO A 648 -13.78 -7.88 19.39
CA PRO A 648 -15.12 -7.35 19.66
C PRO A 648 -15.09 -5.98 20.35
N GLY A 649 -16.00 -5.08 19.98
CA GLY A 649 -16.02 -3.69 20.44
C GLY A 649 -15.15 -2.73 19.62
N SER A 650 -14.31 -3.24 18.71
CA SER A 650 -13.51 -2.39 17.81
C SER A 650 -14.32 -1.86 16.63
N THR A 651 -13.88 -0.72 16.08
CA THR A 651 -14.51 -0.04 14.94
C THR A 651 -13.48 0.27 13.87
N TRP A 652 -13.82 0.12 12.58
CA TRP A 652 -13.00 0.66 11.49
C TRP A 652 -13.82 1.42 10.45
N ILE A 653 -13.13 2.07 9.51
CA ILE A 653 -13.71 2.67 8.32
C ILE A 653 -13.15 1.95 7.09
N THR A 654 -14.04 1.44 6.26
CA THR A 654 -13.70 0.92 4.94
C THR A 654 -14.60 1.54 3.87
N PHE A 655 -14.00 1.99 2.76
CA PHE A 655 -14.70 2.72 1.70
C PHE A 655 -15.49 3.96 2.17
N GLY A 656 -15.22 4.49 3.37
CA GLY A 656 -15.98 5.59 3.97
C GLY A 656 -17.22 5.16 4.77
N ASN A 657 -17.41 3.85 5.00
CA ASN A 657 -18.43 3.33 5.92
C ASN A 657 -17.78 2.88 7.22
N LYS A 658 -18.38 3.26 8.36
CA LYS A 658 -18.05 2.74 9.69
C LYS A 658 -18.51 1.28 9.78
N VAL A 659 -17.67 0.41 10.32
CA VAL A 659 -18.00 -0.98 10.62
C VAL A 659 -17.59 -1.28 12.04
N ASP A 660 -18.52 -1.80 12.82
CA ASP A 660 -18.31 -2.18 14.22
C ASP A 660 -18.18 -3.70 14.31
N VAL A 661 -17.23 -4.20 15.10
CA VAL A 661 -17.03 -5.63 15.37
C VAL A 661 -17.78 -5.97 16.65
N LEU A 662 -18.70 -6.92 16.59
CA LEU A 662 -19.55 -7.29 17.72
C LEU A 662 -19.39 -8.77 18.06
N HIS A 663 -19.62 -9.12 19.31
CA HIS A 663 -19.82 -10.52 19.68
C HIS A 663 -21.08 -11.07 19.00
N ASN A 664 -20.99 -12.29 18.48
CA ASN A 664 -22.14 -13.07 18.03
C ASN A 664 -22.80 -13.75 19.25
N SER A 665 -23.33 -12.94 20.17
CA SER A 665 -23.77 -13.35 21.51
C SER A 665 -25.10 -14.10 21.57
N ASN A 666 -25.79 -14.31 20.43
CA ASN A 666 -27.11 -14.97 20.44
C ASN A 666 -26.98 -16.49 20.27
N ARG A 667 -26.67 -17.19 21.38
CA ARG A 667 -26.44 -18.65 21.44
C ARG A 667 -27.65 -19.51 21.04
N MET A 668 -28.85 -18.93 20.92
CA MET A 668 -30.08 -19.65 20.56
C MET A 668 -30.49 -19.50 19.08
N SER A 669 -29.99 -18.48 18.37
CA SER A 669 -30.17 -18.32 16.92
C SER A 669 -29.05 -17.45 16.36
N ARG A 670 -28.04 -18.08 15.74
CA ARG A 670 -26.94 -17.38 15.05
C ARG A 670 -27.52 -16.31 14.14
N SER A 671 -27.05 -15.06 14.24
CA SER A 671 -27.53 -13.98 13.37
C SER A 671 -27.40 -14.37 11.89
N ILE A 672 -28.35 -13.95 11.06
CA ILE A 672 -28.27 -14.22 9.62
C ILE A 672 -27.48 -13.09 8.97
N CYS A 673 -26.48 -13.44 8.17
CA CYS A 673 -25.72 -12.46 7.43
C CYS A 673 -26.59 -11.81 6.34
N SER A 674 -26.70 -10.49 6.34
CA SER A 674 -27.50 -9.73 5.37
C SER A 674 -26.99 -9.83 3.92
N TYR A 675 -25.76 -10.32 3.71
CA TYR A 675 -25.18 -10.47 2.36
C TYR A 675 -25.26 -11.91 1.85
N CYS A 676 -24.70 -12.88 2.58
CA CYS A 676 -24.69 -14.28 2.11
C CYS A 676 -25.93 -15.07 2.52
N VAL A 677 -26.80 -14.48 3.35
CA VAL A 677 -28.07 -15.07 3.82
C VAL A 677 -27.87 -16.38 4.62
N LYS A 678 -26.65 -16.65 5.06
CA LYS A 678 -26.31 -17.79 5.93
C LYS A 678 -26.27 -17.37 7.39
N HIS A 679 -26.52 -18.32 8.29
CA HIS A 679 -26.23 -18.13 9.72
C HIS A 679 -24.74 -17.82 9.92
N CYS A 680 -24.45 -16.75 10.66
CA CYS A 680 -23.10 -16.36 11.06
C CYS A 680 -22.51 -17.45 11.98
N PRO A 681 -21.55 -18.26 11.51
CA PRO A 681 -21.03 -19.39 12.30
C PRO A 681 -19.92 -18.96 13.26
N TYR A 682 -19.44 -17.71 13.16
CA TYR A 682 -18.25 -17.23 13.86
C TYR A 682 -18.61 -16.51 15.15
N LYS A 683 -17.64 -16.41 16.07
CA LYS A 683 -17.77 -15.74 17.37
C LYS A 683 -18.01 -14.23 17.25
N ILE A 684 -17.63 -13.64 16.12
CA ILE A 684 -17.79 -12.21 15.85
C ILE A 684 -18.64 -11.99 14.60
N VAL A 685 -19.35 -10.87 14.58
CA VAL A 685 -20.07 -10.36 13.43
C VAL A 685 -19.70 -8.89 13.20
N TYR A 686 -19.87 -8.45 11.97
CA TYR A 686 -19.59 -7.08 11.56
C TYR A 686 -20.90 -6.34 11.36
N MET A 687 -21.05 -5.18 11.98
CA MET A 687 -22.17 -4.28 11.77
C MET A 687 -21.73 -3.14 10.86
N CYS A 688 -22.34 -3.01 9.68
CA CYS A 688 -22.06 -1.93 8.73
C CYS A 688 -23.38 -1.33 8.24
N SER A 689 -23.59 -0.03 8.49
CA SER A 689 -24.81 0.67 8.07
C SER A 689 -26.12 -0.06 8.49
N GLY A 690 -26.16 -0.59 9.72
CA GLY A 690 -27.29 -1.35 10.27
C GLY A 690 -27.42 -2.80 9.78
N LEU A 691 -26.51 -3.29 8.93
CA LEU A 691 -26.52 -4.67 8.43
C LEU A 691 -25.53 -5.55 9.20
N ILE A 692 -25.94 -6.77 9.54
CA ILE A 692 -25.10 -7.79 10.19
C ILE A 692 -24.42 -8.64 9.12
N LEU A 693 -23.10 -8.75 9.19
CA LEU A 693 -22.26 -9.40 8.18
C LEU A 693 -21.33 -10.41 8.84
N CYS A 694 -21.23 -11.63 8.29
CA CYS A 694 -20.50 -12.73 8.93
C CYS A 694 -18.98 -12.69 8.69
N SER A 695 -18.47 -11.82 7.82
CA SER A 695 -17.04 -11.76 7.50
C SER A 695 -16.66 -10.43 6.89
N GLN A 696 -15.38 -10.10 6.94
CA GLN A 696 -14.83 -8.96 6.20
C GLN A 696 -15.12 -9.04 4.69
N GLY A 697 -15.07 -10.23 4.10
CA GLY A 697 -15.45 -10.43 2.70
C GLY A 697 -16.90 -10.04 2.41
N CYS A 698 -17.83 -10.41 3.30
CA CYS A 698 -19.23 -9.98 3.20
C CYS A 698 -19.39 -8.47 3.40
N VAL A 699 -18.60 -7.84 4.28
CA VAL A 699 -18.55 -6.38 4.44
C VAL A 699 -18.18 -5.71 3.13
N VAL A 700 -17.04 -6.08 2.55
CA VAL A 700 -16.56 -5.46 1.32
C VAL A 700 -17.54 -5.70 0.17
N ARG A 701 -18.03 -6.92 -0.02
CA ARG A 701 -18.96 -7.24 -1.11
C ARG A 701 -20.31 -6.52 -0.96
N SER A 702 -20.84 -6.43 0.26
CA SER A 702 -22.06 -5.65 0.58
C SER A 702 -21.90 -4.18 0.18
N ILE A 703 -20.76 -3.57 0.53
CA ILE A 703 -20.46 -2.18 0.17
C ILE A 703 -20.30 -2.00 -1.35
N LEU A 704 -19.58 -2.90 -2.02
CA LEU A 704 -19.37 -2.83 -3.47
C LEU A 704 -20.65 -3.05 -4.27
N GLN A 705 -21.53 -3.95 -3.81
CA GLN A 705 -22.84 -4.18 -4.42
C GLN A 705 -23.72 -2.94 -4.32
N LYS A 706 -23.79 -2.29 -3.15
CA LYS A 706 -24.51 -1.01 -2.98
C LYS A 706 -23.96 0.11 -3.89
N ARG A 707 -22.72 0.00 -4.34
CA ARG A 707 -22.05 0.97 -5.22
C ARG A 707 -22.06 0.60 -6.70
N GLY A 708 -22.67 -0.50 -7.10
CA GLY A 708 -22.75 -0.94 -8.50
C GLY A 708 -21.41 -1.37 -9.13
N ARG A 709 -20.38 -1.69 -8.34
CA ARG A 709 -19.02 -2.03 -8.82
C ARG A 709 -18.83 -3.55 -8.99
N TYR A 710 -19.55 -4.14 -9.96
CA TYR A 710 -19.59 -5.60 -10.14
C TYR A 710 -18.27 -6.23 -10.61
N ARG A 711 -17.41 -5.51 -11.34
CA ARG A 711 -16.10 -6.05 -11.81
C ARG A 711 -15.07 -6.27 -10.70
N GLU A 712 -15.16 -5.53 -9.59
CA GLU A 712 -14.25 -5.71 -8.44
C GLU A 712 -14.66 -6.89 -7.54
N LEU A 713 -15.90 -7.36 -7.65
CA LEU A 713 -16.39 -8.53 -6.93
C LEU A 713 -15.68 -9.82 -7.38
N GLU A 714 -15.27 -9.93 -8.64
CA GLU A 714 -14.51 -11.07 -9.17
C GLU A 714 -13.10 -11.14 -8.59
N PHE A 715 -12.42 -10.00 -8.38
CA PHE A 715 -11.08 -9.96 -7.79
C PHE A 715 -11.09 -10.37 -6.30
N LEU A 716 -12.13 -9.97 -5.57
CA LEU A 716 -12.35 -10.31 -4.15
C LEU A 716 -12.97 -11.70 -3.94
N SER A 717 -13.42 -12.37 -5.00
CA SER A 717 -13.90 -13.76 -4.95
C SER A 717 -12.77 -14.75 -4.61
N ARG A 718 -11.52 -14.37 -4.92
CA ARG A 718 -10.31 -15.18 -4.69
C ARG A 718 -9.85 -15.23 -3.22
N TYR A 719 -10.42 -14.38 -2.35
CA TYR A 719 -10.03 -14.23 -0.94
C TYR A 719 -11.11 -14.72 0.06
N ALA A 720 -12.05 -15.56 -0.39
CA ALA A 720 -13.12 -16.13 0.46
C ALA A 720 -12.96 -17.62 0.71
#